data_AF-A0A2M8B6P2-F1
#
_entry.id   AF-A0A2M8B6P2-F1
#
_cell.length_a   1.000
_cell.length_b   1.000
_cell.length_c   1.000
_cell.angle_alpha   90.00
_cell.angle_beta   90.00
_cell.angle_gamma   90.00
#
_symmetry.space_group_name_H-M   'P 1'
#
loop_
_entity.id
_entity.type
_entity.pdbx_description
1 polymer ?
#
loop_
_entity_poly.entity_id
_entity_poly.type
_entity_poly.pdbx_seq_one_letter_code
_entity_poly.pdbx_strand_id
1 'polypeptide(L)'
;MTQTLRRFALLLLTLAAFAACSELSEPEVPAEGKDSDSSLAAAHKENGSTPDLPSVCPERGKAASSLPGVTDAHRDPAYWLERAAAYGDVDAVLMTPSQVRDHNRAFFDSPNDLSQPPERVDLETKLQERFDWTKGKFEDASYVDVSGAKLTPESYAGLELSLLPAVLKSELRIAQADVTFRCVPVEAPFYTPSLDLRFNRNNCSTAHAQEPVQVIAAWPDGSLLARTRYTYGWLAADAQLSAPLSQEQTKQALGSDRVELIGAIDVAGQSTSLPLGTTLARLETADSSVVRVGVATAKGWVGIDLSPEQVRSTARPLTRRAVLEEAFRFLDAPYGWGGEGGGRDCSRFLLDLFESFGLQLPRHSGTQAHETTFSIDISSVTNEKERIQLIEAAAKRGIVLLHLPGHIMLYLGRDAGGTPMVLHAFAEYLVPCAQADPRRENGGETLLEVDRVSLSDLELGRGTSRTAFIERITHISVLGGTPGVELQGVAALRRAAPVVVPTSKECKDSQAVAIFHSPRFPSSEQPMRVIATLTAEPGPSELSLLDPDGNRVTPPAKLYGGPPYGTVVTVDGPKDGLWTAVYGDGERSLACLKIRVRKDPSNGGERTSQTVWEPRRRWGESAENLYAIFVESLFDYPLEDDVTWKNMHSVVQDKERNLLYDHLGFGEDNELKMEPDCADLPYLLRAYFAWKMGLPYGYRRCSRGKAGKPPRCDEVLSSLSERESPEEVEGFSRFANRHVRNAVHSASGRTAPDDDETDFYPVALDRKGLKPGTLYADPYGHLLTIAGWAPQTFEHYGVLMAVDAQPDGTIGRRRFWRGSFLFTPDTTDVGAGFKAFRPVVVDPATNGLVAMTNAEINQNGEFAPFSRQQYEGSADDFYDGVESLINPRPLDPVAVQRSLVDALDESVARRVNSVDNGEQYMAEHDNSPIEMPTGYSIFETAGPWEDFSTPSRDMRLLISIDTVLQFAQSVRRAPQRFGLEEADVEPIVAEVEGWLAAELGKRTFTYTLSNGTPKTLTLQDLVERSAALEMAYHPNDCAEVRWGAPEGSEEMKTCLRRAPEEHHRQMETVRAWFHDRKRPPR
;
A
#
# COMPACT_ATOMS: atom_id res chain seq x y z
N MET A 1 -11.69 3.86 -37.72
CA MET A 1 -12.20 2.52 -37.33
C MET A 1 -11.79 1.49 -38.37
N THR A 2 -10.67 0.78 -38.19
CA THR A 2 -10.28 -0.51 -38.85
C THR A 2 -8.80 -0.91 -38.63
N GLN A 3 -8.03 -0.22 -37.78
CA GLN A 3 -6.70 -0.68 -37.34
C GLN A 3 -6.62 -1.04 -35.84
N THR A 4 -7.61 -0.67 -35.03
CA THR A 4 -7.66 -0.97 -33.59
C THR A 4 -8.16 -2.39 -33.27
N LEU A 5 -8.81 -3.07 -34.23
CA LEU A 5 -9.35 -4.43 -34.07
C LEU A 5 -8.32 -5.55 -34.25
N ARG A 6 -7.12 -5.25 -34.79
CA ARG A 6 -6.04 -6.26 -34.93
C ARG A 6 -5.11 -6.35 -33.73
N ARG A 7 -5.08 -5.35 -32.84
CA ARG A 7 -4.36 -5.43 -31.56
C ARG A 7 -5.18 -6.10 -30.45
N PHE A 8 -6.50 -6.08 -30.54
CA PHE A 8 -7.39 -6.80 -29.61
C PHE A 8 -7.45 -8.32 -29.85
N ALA A 9 -7.25 -8.77 -31.10
CA ALA A 9 -7.24 -10.21 -31.42
C ALA A 9 -5.92 -10.93 -31.10
N LEU A 10 -4.84 -10.19 -30.80
CA LEU A 10 -3.55 -10.77 -30.39
C LEU A 10 -3.36 -10.77 -28.85
N LEU A 11 -4.19 -10.03 -28.11
CA LEU A 11 -4.20 -10.02 -26.64
C LEU A 11 -5.16 -11.06 -26.04
N LEU A 12 -6.07 -11.62 -26.84
CA LEU A 12 -7.03 -12.66 -26.44
C LEU A 12 -6.54 -14.10 -26.71
N LEU A 13 -5.32 -14.26 -27.24
CA LEU A 13 -4.66 -15.55 -27.48
C LEU A 13 -3.46 -15.82 -26.55
N THR A 14 -3.17 -14.90 -25.62
CA THR A 14 -2.12 -15.05 -24.59
C THR A 14 -2.66 -15.19 -23.16
N LEU A 15 -3.99 -15.31 -22.99
CA LEU A 15 -4.65 -15.49 -21.68
C LEU A 15 -5.23 -16.90 -21.46
N ALA A 16 -4.85 -17.88 -22.29
CA ALA A 16 -5.27 -19.29 -22.17
C ALA A 16 -4.10 -20.28 -22.16
N ALA A 17 -2.96 -19.91 -21.58
CA ALA A 17 -1.78 -20.79 -21.46
C ALA A 17 -0.96 -20.56 -20.17
N PHE A 18 -1.63 -20.35 -19.03
CA PHE A 18 -1.02 -20.43 -17.70
C PHE A 18 -1.92 -21.22 -16.74
N ALA A 19 -2.10 -22.50 -17.07
CA ALA A 19 -2.50 -23.54 -16.14
C ALA A 19 -1.93 -24.87 -16.67
N ALA A 20 -1.19 -25.57 -15.80
CA ALA A 20 -0.57 -26.89 -15.99
C ALA A 20 0.69 -26.98 -16.87
N CYS A 21 1.88 -27.00 -16.24
CA CYS A 21 2.68 -28.22 -16.04
C CYS A 21 4.11 -27.85 -15.59
N SER A 22 4.44 -28.29 -14.39
CA SER A 22 5.79 -28.51 -13.89
C SER A 22 6.36 -29.77 -14.53
N GLU A 23 7.42 -29.65 -15.32
CA GLU A 23 8.43 -30.71 -15.49
C GLU A 23 9.81 -30.07 -15.37
N LEU A 24 10.56 -30.58 -14.40
CA LEU A 24 11.96 -30.30 -14.16
C LEU A 24 12.79 -30.84 -15.33
N SER A 25 13.42 -29.97 -16.10
CA SER A 25 14.59 -30.33 -16.90
C SER A 25 15.85 -29.90 -16.14
N GLU A 26 16.66 -30.89 -15.77
CA GLU A 26 17.98 -30.72 -15.16
C GLU A 26 18.87 -29.76 -16.00
N PRO A 27 19.61 -28.82 -15.38
CA PRO A 27 20.70 -28.15 -16.06
C PRO A 27 21.98 -28.98 -15.90
N GLU A 28 22.57 -29.39 -17.03
CA GLU A 28 23.93 -29.91 -17.09
C GLU A 28 24.93 -28.88 -16.52
N VAL A 29 25.63 -29.27 -15.45
CA VAL A 29 26.77 -28.52 -14.90
C VAL A 29 28.05 -28.92 -15.65
N PRO A 30 28.83 -27.97 -16.20
CA PRO A 30 30.17 -28.26 -16.68
C PRO A 30 31.13 -28.45 -15.50
N ALA A 31 31.97 -29.48 -15.61
CA ALA A 31 32.97 -29.84 -14.63
C ALA A 31 34.13 -28.83 -14.51
N GLU A 32 34.58 -28.67 -13.26
CA GLU A 32 35.92 -28.27 -12.77
C GLU A 32 36.42 -26.82 -12.91
N GLY A 33 36.58 -26.19 -11.74
CA GLY A 33 37.49 -25.08 -11.46
C GLY A 33 37.59 -24.87 -9.95
N LYS A 34 38.70 -25.33 -9.36
CA LYS A 34 39.00 -25.35 -7.91
C LYS A 34 39.30 -23.97 -7.29
N ASP A 35 39.11 -23.93 -5.97
CA ASP A 35 39.71 -23.07 -4.93
C ASP A 35 39.24 -21.61 -4.81
N SER A 36 38.46 -21.27 -3.77
CA SER A 36 39.00 -20.70 -2.52
C SER A 36 37.92 -20.16 -1.56
N ASP A 37 38.02 -20.66 -0.34
CA ASP A 37 37.70 -20.12 0.98
C ASP A 37 36.29 -19.65 1.41
N SER A 38 35.83 -20.38 2.43
CA SER A 38 34.70 -20.18 3.31
C SER A 38 35.00 -19.16 4.42
N SER A 39 34.11 -18.19 4.66
CA SER A 39 34.02 -17.52 5.98
C SER A 39 32.73 -16.69 6.16
N LEU A 40 31.54 -17.29 6.04
CA LEU A 40 30.28 -16.64 6.47
C LEU A 40 29.28 -17.58 7.19
N ALA A 41 29.70 -18.80 7.54
CA ALA A 41 28.83 -19.81 8.19
C ALA A 41 28.99 -19.92 9.72
N ALA A 42 29.50 -18.90 10.42
CA ALA A 42 29.96 -19.05 11.80
C ALA A 42 29.24 -18.21 12.88
N ALA A 43 28.18 -17.45 12.56
CA ALA A 43 27.54 -16.56 13.54
C ALA A 43 26.04 -16.83 13.75
N HIS A 44 25.65 -18.07 14.05
CA HIS A 44 24.34 -18.37 14.66
C HIS A 44 24.36 -19.64 15.55
N LYS A 45 25.51 -19.94 16.16
CA LYS A 45 25.75 -21.20 16.90
C LYS A 45 25.69 -21.09 18.44
N GLU A 46 25.00 -20.11 18.99
CA GLU A 46 24.82 -20.02 20.45
C GLU A 46 23.36 -19.73 20.83
N ASN A 47 22.49 -20.74 20.62
CA ASN A 47 21.37 -21.14 21.53
C ASN A 47 20.32 -22.07 20.88
N GLY A 48 20.47 -22.44 19.60
CA GLY A 48 19.70 -23.55 19.04
C GLY A 48 20.40 -24.87 19.35
N SER A 49 19.86 -25.69 20.24
CA SER A 49 20.22 -27.11 20.27
C SER A 49 19.96 -27.67 18.87
N THR A 50 21.01 -28.02 18.13
CA THR A 50 20.86 -28.84 16.93
C THR A 50 20.03 -30.06 17.32
N PRO A 51 18.88 -30.33 16.66
CA PRO A 51 18.14 -31.54 16.94
C PRO A 51 19.10 -32.71 16.77
N ASP A 52 19.16 -33.61 17.76
CA ASP A 52 19.91 -34.86 17.63
C ASP A 52 19.37 -35.58 16.39
N LEU A 53 20.14 -35.52 15.29
CA LEU A 53 19.75 -36.13 14.03
C LEU A 53 19.55 -37.63 14.27
N PRO A 54 18.46 -38.24 13.80
CA PRO A 54 18.19 -39.65 14.04
C PRO A 54 19.36 -40.51 13.57
N SER A 55 19.90 -41.36 14.47
CA SER A 55 20.98 -42.30 14.14
C SER A 55 20.51 -43.46 13.26
N VAL A 56 19.19 -43.66 13.16
CA VAL A 56 18.51 -44.61 12.28
C VAL A 56 17.61 -43.77 11.36
N CYS A 57 17.66 -44.00 10.05
CA CYS A 57 16.88 -43.25 9.05
C CYS A 57 15.70 -44.08 8.51
N PRO A 58 14.61 -44.24 9.27
CA PRO A 58 13.39 -44.86 8.75
C PRO A 58 12.72 -43.91 7.73
N GLU A 59 12.00 -44.47 6.75
CA GLU A 59 11.25 -43.65 5.79
C GLU A 59 10.11 -42.87 6.47
N ARG A 60 9.50 -43.46 7.50
CA ARG A 60 8.41 -42.86 8.30
C ARG A 60 8.62 -43.11 9.79
N GLY A 61 8.20 -42.16 10.61
CA GLY A 61 8.18 -42.24 12.07
C GLY A 61 7.04 -41.40 12.67
N LYS A 62 6.86 -41.49 13.98
CA LYS A 62 5.92 -40.62 14.71
C LYS A 62 6.64 -39.43 15.30
N ALA A 63 6.08 -38.24 15.14
CA ALA A 63 6.58 -37.04 15.80
C ALA A 63 6.44 -37.15 17.32
N ALA A 64 7.33 -36.47 18.05
CA ALA A 64 7.20 -36.33 19.49
C ALA A 64 5.90 -35.60 19.87
N SER A 65 5.43 -35.80 21.10
CA SER A 65 4.24 -35.11 21.62
C SER A 65 4.42 -33.59 21.62
N SER A 66 5.61 -33.12 22.01
CA SER A 66 6.07 -31.74 21.83
C SER A 66 7.02 -31.70 20.63
N LEU A 67 6.69 -30.88 19.63
CA LEU A 67 7.52 -30.71 18.44
C LEU A 67 8.82 -29.95 18.78
N PRO A 68 9.85 -30.02 17.92
CA PRO A 68 11.08 -29.25 18.10
C PRO A 68 10.79 -27.75 18.35
N GLY A 69 11.52 -27.14 19.29
CA GLY A 69 11.31 -25.74 19.68
C GLY A 69 10.07 -25.47 20.56
N VAL A 70 9.21 -26.46 20.79
CA VAL A 70 8.00 -26.29 21.62
C VAL A 70 8.26 -26.66 23.07
N THR A 71 8.01 -25.72 23.98
CA THR A 71 8.10 -25.91 25.43
C THR A 71 6.71 -26.08 26.06
N ASP A 72 6.64 -26.54 27.32
CA ASP A 72 5.37 -26.63 28.05
C ASP A 72 4.70 -25.25 28.22
N ALA A 73 5.50 -24.18 28.39
CA ALA A 73 4.98 -22.81 28.47
C ALA A 73 4.28 -22.39 27.17
N HIS A 74 4.78 -22.84 26.00
CA HIS A 74 4.15 -22.53 24.71
C HIS A 74 2.75 -23.13 24.57
N ARG A 75 2.40 -24.15 25.36
CA ARG A 75 1.10 -24.81 25.32
C ARG A 75 0.03 -24.09 26.15
N ASP A 76 0.41 -23.08 26.93
CA ASP A 76 -0.51 -22.23 27.70
C ASP A 76 -0.89 -20.97 26.90
N PRO A 77 -2.17 -20.70 26.62
CA PRO A 77 -2.58 -19.46 25.96
C PRO A 77 -2.17 -18.20 26.74
N ALA A 78 -2.03 -18.26 28.07
CA ALA A 78 -1.60 -17.12 28.89
C ALA A 78 -0.21 -16.61 28.51
N TYR A 79 0.71 -17.53 28.14
CA TYR A 79 2.03 -17.17 27.66
C TYR A 79 1.94 -16.31 26.39
N TRP A 80 1.12 -16.73 25.42
CA TRP A 80 0.97 -15.99 24.16
C TRP A 80 0.24 -14.67 24.33
N LEU A 81 -0.70 -14.58 25.28
CA LEU A 81 -1.34 -13.31 25.63
C LEU A 81 -0.33 -12.28 26.17
N GLU A 82 0.62 -12.73 27.01
CA GLU A 82 1.71 -11.88 27.48
C GLU A 82 2.62 -11.44 26.33
N ARG A 83 3.05 -12.36 25.46
CA ARG A 83 3.88 -12.04 24.29
C ARG A 83 3.17 -11.09 23.33
N ALA A 84 1.88 -11.30 23.12
CA ALA A 84 1.10 -10.55 22.15
C ALA A 84 0.86 -9.08 22.55
N ALA A 85 1.11 -8.71 23.80
CA ALA A 85 1.14 -7.31 24.24
C ALA A 85 2.17 -6.46 23.46
N ALA A 86 3.22 -7.09 22.89
CA ALA A 86 4.17 -6.43 22.00
C ALA A 86 3.52 -5.88 20.71
N TYR A 87 2.35 -6.41 20.31
CA TYR A 87 1.61 -5.97 19.12
C TYR A 87 0.47 -5.00 19.44
N GLY A 88 0.29 -4.62 20.71
CA GLY A 88 -0.76 -3.72 21.17
C GLY A 88 -1.62 -4.32 22.29
N ASP A 89 -2.68 -3.60 22.67
CA ASP A 89 -3.65 -4.07 23.65
C ASP A 89 -4.36 -5.33 23.13
N VAL A 90 -4.21 -6.45 23.83
CA VAL A 90 -4.78 -7.75 23.45
C VAL A 90 -6.32 -7.77 23.54
N ASP A 91 -6.91 -6.84 24.28
CA ASP A 91 -8.35 -6.65 24.43
C ASP A 91 -8.92 -5.60 23.46
N ALA A 92 -8.08 -4.94 22.67
CA ALA A 92 -8.53 -4.04 21.63
C ALA A 92 -9.40 -4.77 20.59
N VAL A 93 -10.52 -4.15 20.22
CA VAL A 93 -11.43 -4.66 19.20
C VAL A 93 -10.78 -4.50 17.83
N LEU A 94 -10.36 -5.62 17.24
CA LEU A 94 -9.82 -5.68 15.88
C LEU A 94 -10.95 -5.65 14.84
N MET A 95 -12.06 -6.34 15.11
CA MET A 95 -13.29 -6.26 14.31
C MET A 95 -14.51 -6.29 15.22
N THR A 96 -15.41 -5.33 15.02
CA THR A 96 -16.74 -5.35 15.64
C THR A 96 -17.65 -6.37 14.94
N PRO A 97 -18.74 -6.84 15.59
CA PRO A 97 -19.72 -7.70 14.93
C PRO A 97 -20.29 -7.11 13.64
N SER A 98 -20.39 -5.78 13.52
CA SER A 98 -20.82 -5.13 12.28
C SER A 98 -19.79 -5.29 11.17
N GLN A 99 -18.50 -5.04 11.48
CA GLN A 99 -17.42 -5.22 10.52
C GLN A 99 -17.26 -6.68 10.09
N VAL A 100 -17.56 -7.65 10.96
CA VAL A 100 -17.61 -9.08 10.59
C VAL A 100 -18.75 -9.34 9.60
N ARG A 101 -19.94 -8.77 9.80
CA ARG A 101 -21.03 -8.89 8.82
C ARG A 101 -20.67 -8.25 7.48
N ASP A 102 -20.07 -7.06 7.50
CA ASP A 102 -19.64 -6.37 6.28
C ASP A 102 -18.52 -7.17 5.59
N HIS A 103 -17.59 -7.76 6.34
CA HIS A 103 -16.59 -8.70 5.79
C HIS A 103 -17.26 -9.88 5.10
N ASN A 104 -18.22 -10.53 5.75
CA ASN A 104 -18.94 -11.65 5.15
C ASN A 104 -19.70 -11.21 3.87
N ARG A 105 -20.36 -10.05 3.90
CA ARG A 105 -21.07 -9.49 2.73
C ARG A 105 -20.14 -9.23 1.55
N ALA A 106 -18.88 -8.84 1.81
CA ALA A 106 -17.90 -8.60 0.75
C ALA A 106 -17.56 -9.86 -0.08
N PHE A 107 -17.75 -11.07 0.48
CA PHE A 107 -17.37 -12.33 -0.15
C PHE A 107 -18.56 -13.29 -0.42
N PHE A 108 -19.61 -13.29 0.42
CA PHE A 108 -20.57 -14.41 0.49
C PHE A 108 -22.04 -14.07 0.15
N ASP A 109 -22.41 -12.80 -0.07
CA ASP A 109 -23.83 -12.37 -0.11
C ASP A 109 -24.65 -12.78 -1.36
N SER A 110 -24.06 -13.40 -2.40
CA SER A 110 -24.82 -13.83 -3.60
C SER A 110 -24.64 -15.28 -4.06
N PRO A 111 -23.44 -15.89 -4.09
CA PRO A 111 -23.29 -17.28 -4.56
C PRO A 111 -23.49 -18.35 -3.47
N ASN A 112 -23.39 -18.00 -2.19
CA ASN A 112 -23.37 -18.95 -1.06
C ASN A 112 -24.63 -18.91 -0.18
N ASP A 113 -25.65 -18.15 -0.58
CA ASP A 113 -26.96 -18.19 0.08
C ASP A 113 -27.64 -19.54 -0.17
N LEU A 114 -27.81 -20.31 0.91
CA LEU A 114 -28.46 -21.63 0.89
C LEU A 114 -29.99 -21.54 0.88
N SER A 115 -30.57 -20.34 0.96
CA SER A 115 -32.02 -20.14 0.89
C SER A 115 -32.57 -20.28 -0.53
N GLN A 116 -31.70 -20.14 -1.55
CA GLN A 116 -32.03 -20.23 -2.97
C GLN A 116 -31.18 -21.29 -3.66
N PRO A 117 -31.67 -21.91 -4.76
CA PRO A 117 -30.83 -22.81 -5.56
C PRO A 117 -29.64 -22.03 -6.16
N PRO A 118 -28.48 -22.68 -6.39
CA PRO A 118 -27.36 -22.04 -7.08
C PRO A 118 -27.76 -21.60 -8.49
N GLU A 119 -27.12 -20.55 -9.00
CA GLU A 119 -27.25 -20.20 -10.41
C GLU A 119 -26.74 -21.34 -11.28
N ARG A 120 -27.56 -21.77 -12.24
CA ARG A 120 -27.28 -22.96 -13.05
C ARG A 120 -25.98 -22.82 -13.84
N VAL A 121 -25.72 -21.64 -14.42
CA VAL A 121 -24.51 -21.40 -15.22
C VAL A 121 -23.26 -21.51 -14.37
N ASP A 122 -23.24 -20.86 -13.20
CA ASP A 122 -22.12 -20.95 -12.24
C ASP A 122 -21.89 -22.39 -11.77
N LEU A 123 -22.97 -23.12 -11.45
CA LEU A 123 -22.87 -24.52 -11.06
C LEU A 123 -22.33 -25.40 -12.19
N GLU A 124 -22.83 -25.27 -13.41
CA GLU A 124 -22.37 -26.05 -14.57
C GLU A 124 -20.90 -25.78 -14.87
N THR A 125 -20.45 -24.52 -14.85
CA THR A 125 -19.03 -24.16 -15.01
C THR A 125 -18.17 -24.83 -13.94
N LYS A 126 -18.54 -24.70 -12.66
CA LYS A 126 -17.81 -25.28 -11.52
C LYS A 126 -17.76 -26.80 -11.56
N LEU A 127 -18.82 -27.45 -12.03
CA LEU A 127 -18.87 -28.91 -12.18
C LEU A 127 -18.00 -29.37 -13.35
N GLN A 128 -18.07 -28.67 -14.50
CA GLN A 128 -17.27 -28.99 -15.68
C GLN A 128 -15.78 -28.87 -15.39
N GLU A 129 -15.33 -27.75 -14.82
CA GLU A 129 -13.94 -27.54 -14.44
C GLU A 129 -13.43 -28.64 -13.50
N ARG A 130 -14.25 -29.03 -12.51
CA ARG A 130 -13.90 -30.10 -11.58
C ARG A 130 -13.83 -31.47 -12.28
N PHE A 131 -14.77 -31.77 -13.16
CA PHE A 131 -14.78 -33.02 -13.91
C PHE A 131 -13.59 -33.12 -14.85
N ASP A 132 -13.29 -32.08 -15.61
CA ASP A 132 -12.16 -32.07 -16.53
C ASP A 132 -10.83 -32.20 -15.79
N TRP A 133 -10.67 -31.47 -14.68
CA TRP A 133 -9.49 -31.59 -13.84
C TRP A 133 -9.32 -33.00 -13.26
N THR A 134 -10.41 -33.60 -12.77
CA THR A 134 -10.38 -34.95 -12.18
C THR A 134 -10.10 -36.02 -13.25
N LYS A 135 -10.74 -35.91 -14.43
CA LYS A 135 -10.49 -36.78 -15.59
C LYS A 135 -9.03 -36.73 -16.00
N GLY A 136 -8.44 -35.53 -16.10
CA GLY A 136 -7.02 -35.35 -16.38
C GLY A 136 -6.12 -36.10 -15.39
N LYS A 137 -6.45 -36.05 -14.08
CA LYS A 137 -5.70 -36.77 -13.03
C LYS A 137 -5.83 -38.29 -13.08
N PHE A 138 -6.94 -38.80 -13.61
CA PHE A 138 -7.12 -40.23 -13.87
C PHE A 138 -6.36 -40.66 -15.13
N GLU A 139 -6.42 -39.84 -16.18
CA GLU A 139 -5.77 -40.09 -17.47
C GLU A 139 -4.25 -40.04 -17.41
N ASP A 140 -3.66 -39.15 -16.62
CA ASP A 140 -2.20 -39.04 -16.42
C ASP A 140 -1.67 -39.97 -15.32
N ALA A 141 -2.55 -40.74 -14.65
CA ALA A 141 -2.24 -41.61 -13.51
C ALA A 141 -1.66 -40.89 -12.28
N SER A 142 -1.86 -39.57 -12.16
CA SER A 142 -1.62 -38.80 -10.93
C SER A 142 -2.50 -39.30 -9.78
N TYR A 143 -3.68 -39.82 -10.10
CA TYR A 143 -4.54 -40.54 -9.18
C TYR A 143 -4.69 -42.00 -9.57
N VAL A 144 -4.59 -42.86 -8.55
CA VAL A 144 -4.68 -44.31 -8.62
C VAL A 144 -5.75 -44.81 -7.66
N ASP A 145 -6.28 -46.01 -7.91
CA ASP A 145 -7.19 -46.67 -6.99
C ASP A 145 -6.48 -47.16 -5.72
N VAL A 146 -7.23 -47.77 -4.80
CA VAL A 146 -6.70 -48.31 -3.54
C VAL A 146 -5.65 -49.41 -3.73
N SER A 147 -5.59 -50.06 -4.90
CA SER A 147 -4.57 -51.06 -5.26
C SER A 147 -3.34 -50.47 -5.92
N GLY A 148 -3.34 -49.17 -6.21
CA GLY A 148 -2.29 -48.48 -6.97
C GLY A 148 -2.46 -48.58 -8.49
N ALA A 149 -3.58 -49.13 -8.98
CA ALA A 149 -3.84 -49.24 -10.39
C ALA A 149 -4.40 -47.92 -10.95
N LYS A 150 -4.09 -47.64 -12.22
CA LYS A 150 -4.62 -46.50 -12.95
C LYS A 150 -6.14 -46.62 -13.08
N LEU A 151 -6.87 -45.54 -12.78
CA LEU A 151 -8.32 -45.49 -12.99
C LEU A 151 -8.64 -45.51 -14.49
N THR A 152 -9.62 -46.32 -14.88
CA THR A 152 -10.02 -46.50 -16.29
C THR A 152 -11.16 -45.55 -16.67
N PRO A 153 -11.43 -45.30 -17.97
CA PRO A 153 -12.58 -44.50 -18.41
C PRO A 153 -13.93 -44.94 -17.81
N GLU A 154 -14.12 -46.23 -17.57
CA GLU A 154 -15.30 -46.76 -16.91
C GLU A 154 -15.43 -46.26 -15.46
N SER A 155 -14.31 -46.02 -14.77
CA SER A 155 -14.24 -45.54 -13.39
C SER A 155 -14.75 -44.10 -13.22
N TYR A 156 -14.85 -43.33 -14.32
CA TYR A 156 -15.28 -41.94 -14.32
C TYR A 156 -16.35 -41.62 -15.36
N ALA A 157 -17.07 -42.63 -15.84
CA ALA A 157 -18.21 -42.46 -16.76
C ALA A 157 -19.35 -41.60 -16.17
N GLY A 158 -19.40 -41.43 -14.85
CA GLY A 158 -20.36 -40.57 -14.14
C GLY A 158 -19.99 -39.08 -14.10
N LEU A 159 -18.82 -38.69 -14.63
CA LEU A 159 -18.32 -37.29 -14.62
C LEU A 159 -18.81 -36.50 -15.86
N GLU A 160 -20.12 -36.45 -16.04
CA GLU A 160 -20.76 -35.87 -17.22
C GLU A 160 -21.81 -34.84 -16.82
N LEU A 161 -21.68 -33.60 -17.32
CA LEU A 161 -22.65 -32.53 -17.04
C LEU A 161 -24.07 -32.87 -17.51
N SER A 162 -24.21 -33.69 -18.57
CA SER A 162 -25.51 -34.11 -19.09
C SER A 162 -26.35 -34.90 -18.09
N LEU A 163 -25.75 -35.41 -17.01
CA LEU A 163 -26.42 -36.11 -15.92
C LEU A 163 -27.04 -35.16 -14.89
N LEU A 164 -26.72 -33.86 -14.93
CA LEU A 164 -27.35 -32.86 -14.07
C LEU A 164 -28.83 -32.68 -14.49
N PRO A 165 -29.79 -32.84 -13.57
CA PRO A 165 -31.21 -32.67 -13.90
C PRO A 165 -31.54 -31.25 -14.37
N ALA A 166 -32.49 -31.14 -15.31
CA ALA A 166 -32.92 -29.86 -15.85
C ALA A 166 -33.53 -28.91 -14.81
N VAL A 167 -34.08 -29.45 -13.72
CA VAL A 167 -34.66 -28.69 -12.60
C VAL A 167 -33.82 -28.96 -11.35
N LEU A 168 -33.21 -27.90 -10.82
CA LEU A 168 -32.50 -27.93 -9.55
C LEU A 168 -33.49 -27.84 -8.39
N LYS A 169 -33.25 -28.62 -7.34
CA LYS A 169 -33.95 -28.55 -6.06
C LYS A 169 -33.32 -27.47 -5.18
N SER A 170 -34.08 -27.06 -4.17
CA SER A 170 -33.61 -26.24 -3.06
C SER A 170 -34.19 -26.83 -1.76
N GLU A 171 -33.71 -28.01 -1.39
CA GLU A 171 -34.11 -28.68 -0.15
C GLU A 171 -33.05 -28.41 0.93
N LEU A 172 -33.32 -27.47 1.85
CA LEU A 172 -32.45 -27.28 3.01
C LEU A 172 -32.72 -28.37 4.05
N ARG A 173 -31.65 -29.02 4.50
CA ARG A 173 -31.64 -30.05 5.54
C ARG A 173 -30.52 -29.73 6.52
N ILE A 174 -30.54 -30.37 7.68
CA ILE A 174 -29.47 -30.27 8.68
C ILE A 174 -28.78 -31.62 8.80
N ALA A 175 -27.44 -31.63 8.83
CA ALA A 175 -26.65 -32.82 9.07
C ALA A 175 -26.92 -33.36 10.49
N GLN A 176 -27.29 -34.63 10.63
CA GLN A 176 -27.54 -35.27 11.93
C GLN A 176 -26.29 -35.96 12.51
N ALA A 177 -25.30 -36.21 11.65
CA ALA A 177 -23.96 -36.68 11.96
C ALA A 177 -22.97 -36.00 10.99
N ASP A 178 -21.68 -36.28 11.13
CA ASP A 178 -20.70 -35.85 10.14
C ASP A 178 -20.99 -36.51 8.79
N VAL A 179 -21.16 -35.69 7.75
CA VAL A 179 -21.47 -36.13 6.38
C VAL A 179 -20.39 -35.67 5.40
N THR A 180 -19.74 -36.63 4.76
CA THR A 180 -18.63 -36.37 3.84
C THR A 180 -19.12 -35.98 2.45
N PHE A 181 -18.63 -34.85 1.96
CA PHE A 181 -18.79 -34.40 0.58
C PHE A 181 -17.68 -35.00 -0.28
N ARG A 182 -18.10 -35.84 -1.23
CA ARG A 182 -17.22 -36.35 -2.28
C ARG A 182 -16.96 -35.29 -3.34
N CYS A 183 -15.73 -35.26 -3.83
CA CYS A 183 -15.34 -34.33 -4.89
C CYS A 183 -16.04 -34.63 -6.21
N VAL A 184 -16.37 -35.89 -6.46
CA VAL A 184 -17.04 -36.36 -7.66
C VAL A 184 -18.11 -37.41 -7.31
N PRO A 185 -19.08 -37.71 -8.21
CA PRO A 185 -20.10 -38.76 -8.03
C PRO A 185 -19.50 -40.16 -8.19
N VAL A 186 -18.48 -40.46 -7.39
CA VAL A 186 -17.82 -41.76 -7.33
C VAL A 186 -17.65 -42.05 -5.85
N GLU A 187 -18.16 -43.18 -5.36
CA GLU A 187 -18.04 -43.54 -3.94
C GLU A 187 -16.62 -44.01 -3.60
N ALA A 188 -15.95 -44.67 -4.56
CA ALA A 188 -14.62 -45.22 -4.36
C ALA A 188 -13.57 -44.13 -4.06
N PRO A 189 -12.60 -44.42 -3.17
CA PRO A 189 -11.49 -43.52 -2.91
C PRO A 189 -10.45 -43.59 -4.03
N PHE A 190 -9.71 -42.51 -4.21
CA PHE A 190 -8.52 -42.47 -5.06
C PHE A 190 -7.39 -41.72 -4.36
N TYR A 191 -6.15 -42.08 -4.68
CA TYR A 191 -4.94 -41.67 -3.98
C TYR A 191 -3.85 -41.24 -4.95
N THR A 192 -2.81 -40.58 -4.46
CA THR A 192 -1.57 -40.41 -5.22
C THR A 192 -0.79 -41.73 -5.30
N PRO A 193 0.16 -41.89 -6.25
CA PRO A 193 0.96 -43.12 -6.37
C PRO A 193 1.74 -43.52 -5.11
N SER A 194 1.97 -42.58 -4.19
CA SER A 194 2.53 -42.87 -2.86
C SER A 194 1.66 -43.76 -1.97
N LEU A 195 0.38 -43.96 -2.33
CA LEU A 195 -0.61 -44.79 -1.63
C LEU A 195 -0.73 -44.51 -0.13
N ASP A 196 -0.59 -43.24 0.26
CA ASP A 196 -0.91 -42.83 1.62
C ASP A 196 -2.43 -42.78 1.80
N LEU A 197 -2.98 -43.86 2.34
CA LEU A 197 -4.42 -44.08 2.46
C LEU A 197 -5.13 -43.11 3.42
N ARG A 198 -4.38 -42.33 4.21
CA ARG A 198 -4.95 -41.25 5.04
C ARG A 198 -5.52 -40.12 4.20
N PHE A 199 -5.04 -39.93 2.97
CA PHE A 199 -5.40 -38.81 2.11
C PHE A 199 -6.27 -39.26 0.94
N ASN A 200 -7.51 -39.65 1.25
CA ASN A 200 -8.51 -39.90 0.21
C ASN A 200 -8.77 -38.61 -0.58
N ARG A 201 -8.30 -38.55 -1.83
CA ARG A 201 -8.39 -37.37 -2.69
C ARG A 201 -9.82 -37.08 -3.16
N ASN A 202 -10.73 -38.03 -2.95
CA ASN A 202 -12.14 -37.84 -3.20
C ASN A 202 -12.88 -37.20 -2.00
N ASN A 203 -12.24 -37.04 -0.84
CA ASN A 203 -12.81 -36.27 0.27
C ASN A 203 -12.59 -34.78 0.02
N CYS A 204 -13.63 -34.08 -0.44
CA CYS A 204 -13.57 -32.64 -0.68
C CYS A 204 -13.78 -31.84 0.61
N SER A 205 -14.73 -32.27 1.44
CA SER A 205 -15.01 -31.67 2.74
C SER A 205 -15.92 -32.58 3.55
N THR A 206 -16.20 -32.20 4.79
CA THR A 206 -17.23 -32.78 5.64
C THR A 206 -18.10 -31.65 6.18
N ALA A 207 -19.41 -31.85 6.24
CA ALA A 207 -20.28 -31.04 7.08
C ALA A 207 -20.46 -31.74 8.41
N HIS A 208 -20.20 -31.03 9.50
CA HIS A 208 -20.37 -31.60 10.84
C HIS A 208 -21.83 -31.69 11.23
N ALA A 209 -22.12 -32.52 12.22
CA ALA A 209 -23.44 -32.56 12.83
C ALA A 209 -23.96 -31.14 13.17
N GLN A 210 -25.23 -30.91 12.90
CA GLN A 210 -25.98 -29.65 13.04
C GLN A 210 -25.71 -28.58 11.97
N GLU A 211 -24.86 -28.83 10.98
CA GLU A 211 -24.65 -27.87 9.90
C GLU A 211 -25.75 -27.93 8.82
N PRO A 212 -26.12 -26.77 8.23
CA PRO A 212 -27.04 -26.72 7.09
C PRO A 212 -26.42 -27.29 5.80
N VAL A 213 -27.21 -28.13 5.12
CA VAL A 213 -26.89 -28.75 3.84
C VAL A 213 -28.06 -28.53 2.89
N GLN A 214 -27.80 -27.90 1.75
CA GLN A 214 -28.79 -27.77 0.68
C GLN A 214 -28.60 -28.90 -0.33
N VAL A 215 -29.61 -29.74 -0.49
CA VAL A 215 -29.66 -30.76 -1.54
C VAL A 215 -30.17 -30.13 -2.83
N ILE A 216 -29.36 -30.21 -3.89
CA ILE A 216 -29.56 -29.56 -5.18
C ILE A 216 -30.13 -30.56 -6.20
N ALA A 217 -29.61 -31.78 -6.25
CA ALA A 217 -30.06 -32.78 -7.21
C ALA A 217 -29.80 -34.20 -6.72
N ALA A 218 -30.59 -35.15 -7.22
CA ALA A 218 -30.24 -36.56 -7.15
C ALA A 218 -29.44 -36.93 -8.40
N TRP A 219 -28.36 -37.67 -8.22
CA TRP A 219 -27.51 -38.16 -9.30
C TRP A 219 -27.94 -39.58 -9.72
N PRO A 220 -27.67 -40.04 -10.96
CA PRO A 220 -28.14 -41.34 -11.45
C PRO A 220 -27.70 -42.57 -10.63
N ASP A 221 -26.57 -42.49 -9.93
CA ASP A 221 -26.06 -43.55 -9.05
C ASP A 221 -26.74 -43.58 -7.67
N GLY A 222 -27.68 -42.66 -7.42
CA GLY A 222 -28.37 -42.51 -6.14
C GLY A 222 -27.71 -41.52 -5.19
N SER A 223 -26.49 -41.06 -5.47
CA SER A 223 -25.84 -40.01 -4.69
C SER A 223 -26.59 -38.68 -4.79
N LEU A 224 -26.39 -37.81 -3.81
CA LEU A 224 -27.04 -36.50 -3.74
C LEU A 224 -26.03 -35.40 -4.00
N LEU A 225 -26.20 -34.64 -5.09
CA LEU A 225 -25.46 -33.39 -5.28
C LEU A 225 -26.00 -32.37 -4.27
N ALA A 226 -25.13 -31.87 -3.40
CA ALA A 226 -25.47 -30.96 -2.33
C ALA A 226 -24.38 -29.90 -2.12
N ARG A 227 -24.68 -28.89 -1.30
CA ARG A 227 -23.72 -27.89 -0.85
C ARG A 227 -23.95 -27.41 0.59
N THR A 228 -22.90 -26.91 1.19
CA THR A 228 -22.92 -26.05 2.39
C THR A 228 -22.56 -24.63 2.00
N ARG A 229 -22.44 -23.73 2.99
CA ARG A 229 -21.96 -22.34 2.76
C ARG A 229 -20.52 -22.26 2.22
N TYR A 230 -19.73 -23.34 2.35
CA TYR A 230 -18.29 -23.32 2.08
C TYR A 230 -17.83 -24.44 1.12
N THR A 231 -18.69 -25.41 0.77
CA THR A 231 -18.32 -26.51 -0.14
C THR A 231 -19.51 -27.04 -0.93
N TYR A 232 -19.26 -27.72 -2.03
CA TYR A 232 -20.25 -28.46 -2.81
C TYR A 232 -19.66 -29.80 -3.27
N GLY A 233 -20.51 -30.80 -3.43
CA GLY A 233 -20.10 -32.14 -3.80
C GLY A 233 -21.22 -33.16 -3.67
N TRP A 234 -20.85 -34.43 -3.69
CA TRP A 234 -21.79 -35.54 -3.66
C TRP A 234 -21.81 -36.19 -2.30
N LEU A 235 -23.02 -36.42 -1.79
CA LEU A 235 -23.27 -37.17 -0.56
C LEU A 235 -23.76 -38.57 -0.91
N ALA A 236 -23.44 -39.53 -0.04
CA ALA A 236 -24.02 -40.87 -0.15
C ALA A 236 -25.55 -40.81 -0.06
N ALA A 237 -26.24 -41.76 -0.71
CA ALA A 237 -27.70 -41.81 -0.74
C ALA A 237 -28.33 -41.90 0.66
N ASP A 238 -27.60 -42.51 1.60
CA ASP A 238 -27.97 -42.73 3.00
C ASP A 238 -27.31 -41.72 3.96
N ALA A 239 -26.76 -40.61 3.45
CA ALA A 239 -26.21 -39.55 4.28
C ALA A 239 -27.22 -39.10 5.35
N GLN A 240 -26.74 -39.02 6.60
CA GLN A 240 -27.58 -38.74 7.77
C GLN A 240 -28.01 -37.27 7.81
N LEU A 241 -29.04 -36.95 7.03
CA LEU A 241 -29.65 -35.62 6.93
C LEU A 241 -31.05 -35.63 7.53
N SER A 242 -31.46 -34.51 8.13
CA SER A 242 -32.84 -34.31 8.56
C SER A 242 -33.84 -34.39 7.40
N ALA A 243 -35.12 -34.48 7.72
CA ALA A 243 -36.18 -34.13 6.77
C ALA A 243 -35.99 -32.69 6.25
N PRO A 244 -36.45 -32.36 5.02
CA PRO A 244 -36.41 -30.99 4.50
C PRO A 244 -37.07 -30.01 5.47
N LEU A 245 -36.40 -28.88 5.69
CA LEU A 245 -36.92 -27.79 6.50
C LEU A 245 -38.05 -27.06 5.77
N SER A 246 -39.07 -26.63 6.52
CA SER A 246 -40.07 -25.69 6.01
C SER A 246 -39.44 -24.31 5.75
N GLN A 247 -40.11 -23.44 4.99
CA GLN A 247 -39.59 -22.12 4.66
C GLN A 247 -39.25 -21.26 5.90
N GLU A 248 -40.07 -21.35 6.96
CA GLU A 248 -39.82 -20.66 8.23
C GLU A 248 -38.59 -21.23 8.94
N GLN A 249 -38.47 -22.56 9.01
CA GLN A 249 -37.32 -23.23 9.61
C GLN A 249 -36.04 -22.95 8.82
N THR A 250 -36.11 -22.89 7.49
CA THR A 250 -34.99 -22.50 6.61
C THR A 250 -34.51 -21.10 6.95
N LYS A 251 -35.42 -20.12 7.08
CA LYS A 251 -35.07 -18.75 7.46
C LYS A 251 -34.40 -18.69 8.83
N GLN A 252 -34.90 -19.47 9.80
CA GLN A 252 -34.31 -19.52 11.14
C GLN A 252 -32.94 -20.22 11.15
N ALA A 253 -32.80 -21.35 10.46
CA ALA A 253 -31.56 -22.14 10.41
C ALA A 253 -30.39 -21.40 9.72
N LEU A 254 -30.71 -20.57 8.71
CA LEU A 254 -29.75 -19.73 7.97
C LEU A 254 -29.59 -18.33 8.57
N GLY A 255 -30.28 -18.03 9.68
CA GLY A 255 -30.17 -16.74 10.36
C GLY A 255 -28.74 -16.44 10.82
N SER A 256 -28.40 -15.15 10.85
CA SER A 256 -27.09 -14.66 11.29
C SER A 256 -26.91 -14.67 12.80
N ASP A 257 -28.00 -14.76 13.58
CA ASP A 257 -27.94 -14.90 15.04
C ASP A 257 -27.66 -16.35 15.42
N ARG A 258 -26.40 -16.62 15.76
CA ARG A 258 -25.91 -17.95 16.11
C ARG A 258 -25.24 -17.92 17.47
N VAL A 259 -25.27 -19.08 18.11
CA VAL A 259 -24.59 -19.32 19.38
C VAL A 259 -23.77 -20.59 19.29
N GLU A 260 -22.67 -20.62 20.03
CA GLU A 260 -21.76 -21.75 20.12
C GLU A 260 -21.87 -22.37 21.51
N LEU A 261 -21.80 -23.70 21.58
CA LEU A 261 -21.77 -24.43 22.85
C LEU A 261 -20.43 -24.28 23.59
N ILE A 262 -20.48 -23.89 24.87
CA ILE A 262 -19.32 -23.74 25.76
C ILE A 262 -18.91 -25.08 26.41
N GLY A 263 -19.75 -26.11 26.32
CA GLY A 263 -19.47 -27.49 26.71
C GLY A 263 -20.33 -28.47 25.92
N ALA A 264 -19.95 -29.75 25.93
CA ALA A 264 -20.78 -30.78 25.32
C ALA A 264 -22.11 -30.92 26.09
N ILE A 265 -23.20 -31.16 25.37
CA ILE A 265 -24.54 -31.33 25.98
C ILE A 265 -25.24 -32.56 25.40
N ASP A 266 -26.02 -33.23 26.25
CA ASP A 266 -26.97 -34.24 25.82
C ASP A 266 -28.36 -33.61 25.68
N VAL A 267 -29.01 -33.83 24.55
CA VAL A 267 -30.34 -33.29 24.31
C VAL A 267 -31.38 -34.14 25.07
N ALA A 268 -31.96 -33.58 26.13
CA ALA A 268 -32.91 -34.27 26.99
C ALA A 268 -34.09 -34.90 26.19
N GLY A 269 -34.29 -36.22 26.36
CA GLY A 269 -35.36 -36.97 25.68
C GLY A 269 -35.09 -37.28 24.19
N GLN A 270 -33.85 -37.09 23.73
CA GLN A 270 -33.36 -37.39 22.39
C GLN A 270 -32.01 -38.12 22.51
N SER A 271 -31.74 -39.12 21.65
CA SER A 271 -30.43 -39.80 21.61
C SER A 271 -29.40 -38.99 20.81
N THR A 272 -29.25 -37.70 21.11
CA THR A 272 -28.37 -36.77 20.40
C THR A 272 -27.45 -36.07 21.41
N SER A 273 -26.14 -36.27 21.26
CA SER A 273 -25.10 -35.56 22.02
C SER A 273 -24.44 -34.54 21.10
N LEU A 274 -24.32 -33.31 21.56
CA LEU A 274 -23.71 -32.21 20.80
C LEU A 274 -22.35 -31.89 21.41
N PRO A 275 -21.27 -31.92 20.61
CA PRO A 275 -19.95 -31.63 21.11
C PRO A 275 -19.80 -30.15 21.49
N LEU A 276 -18.75 -29.90 22.26
CA LEU A 276 -18.26 -28.55 22.48
C LEU A 276 -17.97 -27.84 21.14
N GLY A 277 -18.26 -26.54 21.05
CA GLY A 277 -17.97 -25.74 19.85
C GLY A 277 -19.00 -25.90 18.73
N THR A 278 -20.04 -26.73 18.89
CA THR A 278 -21.14 -26.77 17.93
C THR A 278 -21.83 -25.42 17.86
N THR A 279 -21.91 -24.86 16.64
CA THR A 279 -22.62 -23.61 16.38
C THR A 279 -24.04 -23.88 15.93
N LEU A 280 -25.01 -23.31 16.64
CA LEU A 280 -26.45 -23.52 16.46
C LEU A 280 -27.15 -22.20 16.13
N ALA A 281 -28.23 -22.28 15.35
CA ALA A 281 -29.09 -21.14 15.09
C ALA A 281 -29.90 -20.78 16.35
N ARG A 282 -29.86 -19.52 16.76
CA ARG A 282 -30.70 -19.02 17.85
C ARG A 282 -32.13 -18.83 17.35
N LEU A 283 -33.10 -19.28 18.14
CA LEU A 283 -34.52 -19.14 17.86
C LEU A 283 -35.13 -18.07 18.76
N GLU A 284 -36.19 -17.44 18.28
CA GLU A 284 -36.97 -16.50 19.10
C GLU A 284 -37.61 -17.23 20.29
N THR A 285 -37.59 -16.59 21.46
CA THR A 285 -38.24 -17.06 22.68
C THR A 285 -38.80 -15.87 23.46
N ALA A 286 -39.97 -16.03 24.07
CA ALA A 286 -40.55 -15.03 24.96
C ALA A 286 -39.92 -15.07 26.36
N ASP A 287 -39.23 -16.15 26.70
CA ASP A 287 -38.53 -16.31 27.98
C ASP A 287 -37.08 -15.85 27.84
N SER A 288 -36.77 -14.69 28.41
CA SER A 288 -35.43 -14.11 28.39
C SER A 288 -34.44 -14.80 29.34
N SER A 289 -34.89 -15.74 30.18
CA SER A 289 -34.01 -16.50 31.08
C SER A 289 -33.29 -17.67 30.41
N VAL A 290 -33.70 -18.03 29.19
CA VAL A 290 -33.13 -19.13 28.41
C VAL A 290 -32.65 -18.65 27.04
N VAL A 291 -31.76 -19.42 26.43
CA VAL A 291 -31.38 -19.30 25.02
C VAL A 291 -31.96 -20.48 24.27
N ARG A 292 -32.96 -20.21 23.43
CA ARG A 292 -33.57 -21.22 22.57
C ARG A 292 -32.75 -21.43 21.30
N VAL A 293 -32.42 -22.67 20.97
CA VAL A 293 -31.62 -23.03 19.79
C VAL A 293 -32.30 -24.12 18.96
N GLY A 294 -32.08 -24.10 17.65
CA GLY A 294 -32.59 -25.12 16.73
C GLY A 294 -31.63 -26.29 16.58
N VAL A 295 -32.10 -27.51 16.85
CA VAL A 295 -31.29 -28.74 16.78
C VAL A 295 -32.01 -29.80 15.97
N ALA A 296 -31.29 -30.41 15.04
CA ALA A 296 -31.73 -31.57 14.30
C ALA A 296 -31.56 -32.84 15.13
N THR A 297 -32.68 -33.52 15.33
CA THR A 297 -32.79 -34.75 16.11
C THR A 297 -33.47 -35.84 15.28
N ALA A 298 -33.55 -37.07 15.80
CA ALA A 298 -34.31 -38.15 15.17
C ALA A 298 -35.81 -37.81 14.97
N LYS A 299 -36.36 -36.86 15.73
CA LYS A 299 -37.74 -36.38 15.60
C LYS A 299 -37.91 -35.19 14.64
N GLY A 300 -36.83 -34.76 13.99
CA GLY A 300 -36.79 -33.56 13.15
C GLY A 300 -36.05 -32.40 13.81
N TRP A 301 -36.17 -31.21 13.21
CA TRP A 301 -35.56 -29.98 13.72
C TRP A 301 -36.46 -29.33 14.79
N VAL A 302 -35.95 -29.26 16.02
CA VAL A 302 -36.70 -28.86 17.22
C VAL A 302 -35.97 -27.74 17.97
N GLY A 303 -36.75 -26.90 18.65
CA GLY A 303 -36.20 -25.89 19.57
C GLY A 303 -35.88 -26.50 20.93
N ILE A 304 -34.68 -26.26 21.44
CA ILE A 304 -34.21 -26.64 22.78
C ILE A 304 -33.82 -25.39 23.54
N ASP A 305 -34.24 -25.31 24.80
CA ASP A 305 -33.88 -24.21 25.68
C ASP A 305 -32.61 -24.57 26.46
N LEU A 306 -31.59 -23.71 26.35
CA LEU A 306 -30.31 -23.83 27.06
C LEU A 306 -30.16 -22.68 28.05
N SER A 307 -29.38 -22.90 29.11
CA SER A 307 -29.01 -21.80 30.01
C SER A 307 -27.99 -20.86 29.32
N PRO A 308 -28.00 -19.55 29.63
CA PRO A 308 -27.04 -18.60 29.06
C PRO A 308 -25.57 -18.98 29.31
N GLU A 309 -25.26 -19.70 30.39
CA GLU A 309 -23.89 -20.16 30.70
C GLU A 309 -23.41 -21.32 29.82
N GLN A 310 -24.32 -22.01 29.12
CA GLN A 310 -23.98 -23.12 28.22
C GLN A 310 -23.63 -22.66 26.81
N VAL A 311 -23.90 -21.40 26.47
CA VAL A 311 -23.76 -20.88 25.12
C VAL A 311 -23.06 -19.53 25.08
N ARG A 312 -22.39 -19.27 23.97
CA ARG A 312 -21.76 -17.99 23.67
C ARG A 312 -22.27 -17.46 22.35
N SER A 313 -22.63 -16.18 22.27
CA SER A 313 -23.00 -15.58 20.98
C SER A 313 -21.79 -15.54 20.05
N THR A 314 -22.01 -15.92 18.79
CA THR A 314 -20.98 -15.75 17.76
C THR A 314 -20.89 -14.30 17.27
N ALA A 315 -21.94 -13.49 17.47
CA ALA A 315 -21.95 -12.06 17.17
C ALA A 315 -21.18 -11.26 18.25
N ARG A 316 -19.92 -11.61 18.47
CA ARG A 316 -19.02 -11.00 19.45
C ARG A 316 -17.81 -10.34 18.78
N PRO A 317 -17.20 -9.33 19.40
CA PRO A 317 -16.00 -8.69 18.85
C PRO A 317 -14.85 -9.67 18.69
N LEU A 318 -14.08 -9.49 17.63
CA LEU A 318 -12.80 -10.18 17.42
C LEU A 318 -11.72 -9.37 18.13
N THR A 319 -11.17 -9.92 19.22
CA THR A 319 -9.99 -9.39 19.92
C THR A 319 -8.88 -10.43 19.87
N ARG A 320 -7.63 -10.00 20.06
CA ARG A 320 -6.49 -10.91 20.06
C ARG A 320 -6.61 -11.94 21.20
N ARG A 321 -7.06 -11.49 22.37
CA ARG A 321 -7.34 -12.37 23.50
C ARG A 321 -8.34 -13.46 23.13
N ALA A 322 -9.51 -13.06 22.62
CA ALA A 322 -10.59 -13.99 22.36
C ALA A 322 -10.18 -15.03 21.30
N VAL A 323 -9.44 -14.63 20.26
CA VAL A 323 -8.97 -15.55 19.22
C VAL A 323 -7.94 -16.53 19.76
N LEU A 324 -6.96 -16.09 20.56
CA LEU A 324 -5.96 -16.99 21.13
C LEU A 324 -6.58 -17.97 22.12
N GLU A 325 -7.43 -17.50 23.03
CA GLU A 325 -8.13 -18.38 23.98
C GLU A 325 -8.99 -19.43 23.26
N GLU A 326 -9.63 -19.04 22.15
CA GLU A 326 -10.43 -19.97 21.35
C GLU A 326 -9.58 -20.97 20.58
N ALA A 327 -8.51 -20.51 19.92
CA ALA A 327 -7.64 -21.35 19.11
C ALA A 327 -6.99 -22.46 19.95
N PHE A 328 -6.59 -22.16 21.20
CA PHE A 328 -5.99 -23.14 22.10
C PHE A 328 -6.96 -24.21 22.59
N ARG A 329 -8.28 -24.03 22.46
CA ARG A 329 -9.26 -25.11 22.75
C ARG A 329 -9.17 -26.26 21.75
N PHE A 330 -8.60 -26.02 20.58
CA PHE A 330 -8.36 -27.04 19.57
C PHE A 330 -6.99 -27.72 19.69
N LEU A 331 -6.11 -27.30 20.61
CA LEU A 331 -4.80 -27.91 20.76
C LEU A 331 -4.93 -29.43 20.97
N ASP A 332 -4.10 -30.20 20.24
CA ASP A 332 -4.12 -31.66 20.17
C ASP A 332 -5.40 -32.30 19.55
N ALA A 333 -6.35 -31.51 19.03
CA ALA A 333 -7.47 -32.07 18.27
C ALA A 333 -6.96 -32.86 17.05
N PRO A 334 -7.57 -34.01 16.71
CA PRO A 334 -7.07 -34.89 15.67
C PRO A 334 -7.12 -34.22 14.29
N TYR A 335 -6.09 -34.47 13.48
CA TYR A 335 -6.09 -34.07 12.08
C TYR A 335 -6.95 -35.03 11.24
N GLY A 336 -7.68 -34.48 10.26
CA GLY A 336 -8.47 -35.28 9.32
C GLY A 336 -8.52 -34.61 7.95
N TRP A 337 -7.94 -35.25 6.93
CA TRP A 337 -7.97 -34.74 5.56
C TRP A 337 -9.41 -34.64 5.06
N GLY A 338 -9.86 -33.43 4.69
CA GLY A 338 -11.24 -33.22 4.27
C GLY A 338 -12.27 -33.44 5.39
N GLY A 339 -11.85 -33.55 6.65
CA GLY A 339 -12.72 -33.87 7.79
C GLY A 339 -12.84 -35.36 8.13
N GLU A 340 -12.00 -36.22 7.52
CA GLU A 340 -11.99 -37.66 7.79
C GLU A 340 -11.92 -37.96 9.29
N GLY A 341 -12.75 -38.90 9.77
CA GLY A 341 -12.82 -39.30 11.18
C GLY A 341 -13.29 -38.21 12.16
N GLY A 342 -13.90 -37.13 11.67
CA GLY A 342 -14.26 -35.95 12.48
C GLY A 342 -13.06 -35.07 12.85
N GLY A 343 -11.89 -35.32 12.25
CA GLY A 343 -10.69 -34.51 12.43
C GLY A 343 -10.75 -33.19 11.66
N ARG A 344 -9.78 -32.31 11.92
CA ARG A 344 -9.66 -31.00 11.25
C ARG A 344 -8.39 -30.95 10.41
N ASP A 345 -8.53 -30.65 9.12
CA ASP A 345 -7.37 -30.18 8.36
C ASP A 345 -7.06 -28.69 8.64
N CYS A 346 -5.95 -28.21 8.10
CA CYS A 346 -5.43 -26.87 8.35
C CYS A 346 -6.48 -25.76 8.16
N SER A 347 -7.22 -25.83 7.06
CA SER A 347 -8.22 -24.82 6.70
C SER A 347 -9.56 -25.02 7.42
N ARG A 348 -9.97 -26.26 7.74
CA ARG A 348 -11.16 -26.51 8.57
C ARG A 348 -10.95 -26.02 10.01
N PHE A 349 -9.75 -26.19 10.56
CA PHE A 349 -9.40 -25.66 11.88
C PHE A 349 -9.65 -24.15 11.96
N LEU A 350 -9.15 -23.37 10.99
CA LEU A 350 -9.39 -21.93 10.96
C LEU A 350 -10.86 -21.58 10.70
N LEU A 351 -11.55 -22.32 9.83
CA LEU A 351 -12.98 -22.12 9.58
C LEU A 351 -13.79 -22.25 10.87
N ASP A 352 -13.54 -23.28 11.69
CA ASP A 352 -14.21 -23.48 12.98
C ASP A 352 -13.88 -22.37 13.98
N LEU A 353 -12.59 -22.04 14.10
CA LEU A 353 -12.11 -20.99 14.98
C LEU A 353 -12.84 -19.66 14.72
N PHE A 354 -12.91 -19.24 13.46
CA PHE A 354 -13.49 -17.95 13.11
C PHE A 354 -15.03 -17.96 13.05
N GLU A 355 -15.66 -19.12 12.87
CA GLU A 355 -17.12 -19.26 13.00
C GLU A 355 -17.62 -18.93 14.42
N SER A 356 -16.80 -19.15 15.46
CA SER A 356 -17.08 -18.71 16.85
C SER A 356 -17.20 -17.18 17.02
N PHE A 357 -16.82 -16.42 16.00
CA PHE A 357 -16.94 -14.95 15.90
C PHE A 357 -17.92 -14.51 14.81
N GLY A 358 -18.65 -15.45 14.21
CA GLY A 358 -19.54 -15.20 13.08
C GLY A 358 -18.81 -14.83 11.79
N LEU A 359 -17.47 -14.94 11.76
CA LEU A 359 -16.66 -14.65 10.59
C LEU A 359 -16.62 -15.88 9.67
N GLN A 360 -17.05 -15.69 8.43
CA GLN A 360 -17.08 -16.76 7.45
C GLN A 360 -15.75 -16.80 6.71
N LEU A 361 -15.11 -17.97 6.73
CA LEU A 361 -13.98 -18.29 5.87
C LEU A 361 -14.39 -19.32 4.81
N PRO A 362 -13.76 -19.27 3.62
CA PRO A 362 -13.92 -20.29 2.59
C PRO A 362 -13.26 -21.61 3.05
N ARG A 363 -13.59 -22.72 2.39
CA ARG A 363 -13.15 -24.05 2.85
C ARG A 363 -11.67 -24.34 2.64
N HIS A 364 -11.07 -23.83 1.55
CA HIS A 364 -9.73 -24.23 1.12
C HIS A 364 -8.69 -23.17 1.47
N SER A 365 -7.51 -23.61 1.91
CA SER A 365 -6.42 -22.74 2.38
C SER A 365 -6.01 -21.66 1.38
N GLY A 366 -5.96 -22.00 0.08
CA GLY A 366 -5.62 -21.05 -0.98
C GLY A 366 -6.63 -19.91 -1.07
N THR A 367 -7.92 -20.19 -0.96
CA THR A 367 -8.96 -19.15 -0.95
C THR A 367 -8.94 -18.36 0.37
N GLN A 368 -8.72 -19.03 1.51
CA GLN A 368 -8.60 -18.37 2.82
C GLN A 368 -7.48 -17.33 2.84
N ALA A 369 -6.38 -17.56 2.10
CA ALA A 369 -5.26 -16.64 2.02
C ALA A 369 -5.63 -15.27 1.43
N HIS A 370 -6.71 -15.18 0.65
CA HIS A 370 -7.14 -13.96 -0.03
C HIS A 370 -8.41 -13.33 0.58
N GLU A 371 -9.22 -14.10 1.31
CA GLU A 371 -10.50 -13.64 1.87
C GLU A 371 -10.38 -13.09 3.30
N THR A 372 -9.44 -12.16 3.48
CA THR A 372 -9.15 -11.50 4.77
C THR A 372 -9.34 -9.98 4.67
N THR A 373 -9.02 -9.19 5.72
CA THR A 373 -9.11 -7.72 5.64
C THR A 373 -8.13 -7.18 4.60
N PHE A 374 -6.90 -7.72 4.61
CA PHE A 374 -5.90 -7.50 3.58
C PHE A 374 -4.89 -8.64 3.52
N SER A 375 -4.24 -8.80 2.38
CA SER A 375 -3.19 -9.80 2.16
C SER A 375 -1.94 -9.19 1.56
N ILE A 376 -0.78 -9.81 1.81
CA ILE A 376 0.51 -9.46 1.22
C ILE A 376 1.04 -10.71 0.52
N ASP A 377 1.33 -10.59 -0.78
CA ASP A 377 2.04 -11.62 -1.53
C ASP A 377 3.54 -11.45 -1.29
N ILE A 378 4.19 -12.46 -0.70
CA ILE A 378 5.63 -12.47 -0.41
C ILE A 378 6.35 -13.55 -1.20
N SER A 379 5.73 -14.09 -2.25
CA SER A 379 6.32 -15.17 -3.08
C SER A 379 7.63 -14.76 -3.74
N SER A 380 7.83 -13.46 -4.02
CA SER A 380 9.06 -12.90 -4.58
C SER A 380 10.12 -12.55 -3.52
N VAL A 381 9.77 -12.56 -2.24
CA VAL A 381 10.68 -12.16 -1.15
C VAL A 381 11.54 -13.34 -0.73
N THR A 382 12.81 -13.33 -1.11
CA THR A 382 13.75 -14.43 -0.80
C THR A 382 14.45 -14.27 0.54
N ASN A 383 14.60 -13.03 1.04
CA ASN A 383 15.26 -12.75 2.31
C ASN A 383 14.37 -13.12 3.51
N GLU A 384 14.78 -14.11 4.32
CA GLU A 384 13.99 -14.55 5.49
C GLU A 384 13.80 -13.44 6.54
N LYS A 385 14.79 -12.55 6.75
CA LYS A 385 14.67 -11.43 7.70
C LYS A 385 13.57 -10.47 7.27
N GLU A 386 13.50 -10.15 5.98
CA GLU A 386 12.42 -9.32 5.41
C GLU A 386 11.06 -10.01 5.56
N ARG A 387 10.96 -11.32 5.27
CA ARG A 387 9.71 -12.08 5.45
C ARG A 387 9.21 -12.01 6.89
N ILE A 388 10.09 -12.19 7.87
CA ILE A 388 9.72 -12.09 9.28
C ILE A 388 9.32 -10.65 9.63
N GLN A 389 10.03 -9.63 9.13
CA GLN A 389 9.66 -8.22 9.36
C GLN A 389 8.26 -7.90 8.82
N LEU A 390 7.90 -8.40 7.64
CA LEU A 390 6.56 -8.26 7.07
C LEU A 390 5.50 -8.96 7.93
N ILE A 391 5.79 -10.17 8.44
CA ILE A 391 4.90 -10.90 9.36
C ILE A 391 4.69 -10.10 10.66
N GLU A 392 5.75 -9.54 11.24
CA GLU A 392 5.67 -8.74 12.46
C GLU A 392 4.91 -7.43 12.25
N ALA A 393 5.15 -6.74 11.13
CA ALA A 393 4.41 -5.54 10.74
C ALA A 393 2.92 -5.85 10.58
N ALA A 394 2.58 -7.00 9.97
CA ALA A 394 1.21 -7.48 9.83
C ALA A 394 0.58 -7.84 11.19
N ALA A 395 1.34 -8.44 12.11
CA ALA A 395 0.86 -8.83 13.43
C ALA A 395 0.44 -7.62 14.29
N LYS A 396 1.09 -6.47 14.13
CA LYS A 396 0.67 -5.18 14.72
C LYS A 396 -0.68 -4.67 14.20
N ARG A 397 -1.16 -5.18 13.07
CA ARG A 397 -2.43 -4.74 12.42
C ARG A 397 -3.61 -5.67 12.67
N GLY A 398 -3.38 -6.91 13.07
CA GLY A 398 -4.47 -7.85 13.34
C GLY A 398 -4.02 -9.28 13.61
N ILE A 399 -4.95 -10.21 13.43
CA ILE A 399 -4.68 -11.65 13.47
C ILE A 399 -4.08 -12.07 12.13
N VAL A 400 -2.94 -12.74 12.17
CA VAL A 400 -2.17 -13.11 10.98
C VAL A 400 -2.36 -14.60 10.68
N LEU A 401 -2.69 -14.88 9.43
CA LEU A 401 -2.67 -16.22 8.84
C LEU A 401 -1.50 -16.29 7.86
N LEU A 402 -0.73 -17.37 7.94
CA LEU A 402 0.41 -17.63 7.06
C LEU A 402 0.05 -18.78 6.13
N HIS A 403 0.09 -18.52 4.83
CA HIS A 403 -0.27 -19.51 3.82
C HIS A 403 0.94 -19.88 2.96
N LEU A 404 1.08 -21.18 2.75
CA LEU A 404 1.94 -21.78 1.73
C LEU A 404 1.10 -22.76 0.90
N PRO A 405 1.47 -23.09 -0.34
CA PRO A 405 0.68 -23.99 -1.17
C PRO A 405 0.33 -25.32 -0.46
N GLY A 406 -0.96 -25.53 -0.20
CA GLY A 406 -1.50 -26.71 0.47
C GLY A 406 -1.58 -26.63 2.00
N HIS A 407 -1.22 -25.51 2.63
CA HIS A 407 -1.23 -25.38 4.09
C HIS A 407 -1.47 -23.94 4.58
N ILE A 408 -2.13 -23.78 5.72
CA ILE A 408 -2.39 -22.48 6.34
C ILE A 408 -2.27 -22.57 7.86
N MET A 409 -1.75 -21.51 8.47
CA MET A 409 -1.34 -21.50 9.87
C MET A 409 -1.78 -20.22 10.56
N LEU A 410 -2.13 -20.29 11.85
CA LEU A 410 -2.37 -19.12 12.70
C LEU A 410 -1.04 -18.67 13.32
N TYR A 411 -0.62 -17.43 13.07
CA TYR A 411 0.58 -16.87 13.68
C TYR A 411 0.33 -16.41 15.11
N LEU A 412 1.19 -16.83 16.04
CA LEU A 412 1.08 -16.52 17.47
C LEU A 412 1.93 -15.32 17.90
N GLY A 413 2.96 -14.98 17.12
CA GLY A 413 3.99 -14.03 17.50
C GLY A 413 5.32 -14.70 17.78
N ARG A 414 6.25 -13.92 18.34
CA ARG A 414 7.56 -14.42 18.79
C ARG A 414 7.54 -14.90 20.23
N ASP A 415 8.17 -16.04 20.47
CA ASP A 415 8.42 -16.54 21.82
C ASP A 415 9.41 -15.64 22.60
N ALA A 416 9.75 -16.01 23.84
CA ALA A 416 10.71 -15.27 24.66
C ALA A 416 12.13 -15.23 24.07
N GLY A 417 12.50 -16.22 23.25
CA GLY A 417 13.77 -16.28 22.53
C GLY A 417 13.78 -15.51 21.20
N GLY A 418 12.63 -14.99 20.76
CA GLY A 418 12.49 -14.28 19.50
C GLY A 418 12.09 -15.17 18.30
N THR A 419 11.81 -16.45 18.53
CA THR A 419 11.44 -17.42 17.50
C THR A 419 9.98 -17.24 17.09
N PRO A 420 9.65 -17.08 15.78
CA PRO A 420 8.28 -16.97 15.31
C PRO A 420 7.56 -18.33 15.42
N MET A 421 6.38 -18.33 16.07
CA MET A 421 5.61 -19.55 16.34
C MET A 421 4.22 -19.50 15.71
N VAL A 422 3.70 -20.68 15.37
CA VAL A 422 2.38 -20.88 14.76
C VAL A 422 1.58 -21.96 15.47
N LEU A 423 0.24 -21.89 15.36
CA LEU A 423 -0.69 -22.95 15.71
C LEU A 423 -1.43 -23.42 14.45
N HIS A 424 -1.42 -24.72 14.18
CA HIS A 424 -2.03 -25.25 12.95
C HIS A 424 -2.33 -26.75 13.04
N ALA A 425 -3.29 -27.21 12.25
CA ALA A 425 -3.58 -28.63 12.05
C ALA A 425 -2.80 -29.18 10.86
N PHE A 426 -2.00 -30.22 11.04
CA PHE A 426 -1.24 -30.82 9.94
C PHE A 426 -0.91 -32.30 10.19
N ALA A 427 -0.69 -33.02 9.09
CA ALA A 427 -0.45 -34.45 9.12
C ALA A 427 1.02 -34.81 9.42
N GLU A 428 1.98 -34.10 8.81
CA GLU A 428 3.36 -34.56 8.75
C GLU A 428 4.38 -33.46 8.38
N TYR A 429 5.65 -33.72 8.69
CA TYR A 429 6.80 -32.94 8.22
C TYR A 429 8.04 -33.83 7.96
N LEU A 430 9.03 -33.31 7.24
CA LEU A 430 10.30 -34.02 6.99
C LEU A 430 11.38 -33.54 7.95
N VAL A 431 12.29 -34.44 8.30
CA VAL A 431 13.56 -34.13 8.99
C VAL A 431 14.75 -34.74 8.25
N PRO A 432 15.92 -34.07 8.25
CA PRO A 432 17.14 -34.64 7.69
C PRO A 432 17.69 -35.77 8.57
N CYS A 433 18.37 -36.75 7.98
CA CYS A 433 19.08 -37.82 8.68
C CYS A 433 20.61 -37.60 8.64
N ALA A 434 21.33 -38.04 9.69
CA ALA A 434 22.79 -37.98 9.73
C ALA A 434 23.50 -38.96 8.79
N GLN A 435 22.84 -40.05 8.38
CA GLN A 435 23.35 -41.05 7.44
C GLN A 435 22.43 -41.12 6.22
N ALA A 436 22.65 -40.23 5.25
CA ALA A 436 21.96 -40.31 3.96
C ALA A 436 22.34 -41.62 3.24
N ASP A 437 21.34 -42.41 2.82
CA ASP A 437 21.56 -43.55 1.92
C ASP A 437 21.44 -43.04 0.47
N PRO A 438 22.56 -42.88 -0.27
CA PRO A 438 22.56 -42.33 -1.62
C PRO A 438 21.84 -43.22 -2.65
N ARG A 439 21.33 -44.40 -2.25
CA ARG A 439 20.54 -45.31 -3.09
C ARG A 439 19.03 -45.11 -2.95
N ARG A 440 18.56 -44.24 -2.04
CA ARG A 440 17.13 -43.93 -1.87
C ARG A 440 16.79 -42.66 -2.64
N GLU A 441 15.67 -42.65 -3.37
CA GLU A 441 15.12 -41.44 -4.03
C GLU A 441 14.87 -40.30 -3.03
N ASN A 442 14.57 -40.62 -1.77
CA ASN A 442 14.31 -39.65 -0.70
C ASN A 442 15.57 -39.32 0.15
N GLY A 443 16.77 -39.55 -0.38
CA GLY A 443 17.99 -38.79 -0.03
C GLY A 443 18.47 -38.73 1.42
N GLY A 444 17.95 -39.55 2.34
CA GLY A 444 18.32 -39.46 3.77
C GLY A 444 17.39 -38.58 4.60
N GLU A 445 16.08 -38.66 4.35
CA GLU A 445 15.06 -37.92 5.10
C GLU A 445 14.08 -38.89 5.77
N THR A 446 13.51 -38.45 6.91
CA THR A 446 12.44 -39.17 7.60
C THR A 446 11.18 -38.31 7.63
N LEU A 447 10.05 -38.90 7.24
CA LEU A 447 8.73 -38.29 7.40
C LEU A 447 8.19 -38.58 8.80
N LEU A 448 7.87 -37.53 9.56
CA LEU A 448 7.33 -37.63 10.90
C LEU A 448 5.83 -37.27 10.91
N GLU A 449 5.02 -38.22 11.36
CA GLU A 449 3.56 -38.10 11.50
C GLU A 449 3.19 -37.34 12.77
N VAL A 450 2.39 -36.29 12.63
CA VAL A 450 1.89 -35.41 13.70
C VAL A 450 0.41 -35.65 13.94
N ASP A 451 -0.39 -35.65 12.87
CA ASP A 451 -1.82 -35.95 12.82
C ASP A 451 -2.70 -35.24 13.88
N ARG A 452 -2.39 -33.98 14.20
CA ARG A 452 -3.15 -33.17 15.16
C ARG A 452 -2.96 -31.66 14.96
N VAL A 453 -3.75 -30.86 15.66
CA VAL A 453 -3.48 -29.43 15.90
C VAL A 453 -2.28 -29.31 16.82
N SER A 454 -1.21 -28.66 16.38
CA SER A 454 0.04 -28.51 17.12
C SER A 454 0.64 -27.12 16.95
N LEU A 455 1.54 -26.80 17.89
CA LEU A 455 2.43 -25.65 17.84
C LEU A 455 3.71 -26.03 17.09
N SER A 456 4.26 -25.12 16.30
CA SER A 456 5.62 -25.26 15.76
C SER A 456 6.27 -23.88 15.55
N ASP A 457 7.59 -23.88 15.39
CA ASP A 457 8.29 -22.76 14.75
C ASP A 457 8.08 -22.81 13.22
N LEU A 458 8.62 -21.81 12.52
CA LEU A 458 8.63 -21.77 11.05
C LEU A 458 9.85 -22.48 10.43
N GLU A 459 10.70 -23.10 11.24
CA GLU A 459 11.94 -23.79 10.84
C GLU A 459 11.67 -25.26 10.46
N LEU A 460 10.49 -25.78 10.81
CA LEU A 460 10.07 -27.14 10.52
C LEU A 460 10.27 -27.50 9.03
N GLY A 461 11.06 -28.54 8.77
CA GLY A 461 11.43 -28.97 7.41
C GLY A 461 12.77 -28.43 6.90
N ARG A 462 13.48 -27.58 7.66
CA ARG A 462 14.79 -27.07 7.25
C ARG A 462 15.77 -28.19 6.93
N GLY A 463 16.53 -28.00 5.84
CA GLY A 463 17.53 -28.97 5.37
C GLY A 463 16.93 -30.22 4.71
N THR A 464 15.64 -30.20 4.37
CA THR A 464 14.96 -31.28 3.63
C THR A 464 14.47 -30.82 2.27
N SER A 465 14.04 -31.76 1.43
CA SER A 465 13.43 -31.58 0.13
C SER A 465 12.14 -30.75 0.16
N ARG A 466 11.47 -30.66 1.32
CA ARG A 466 10.30 -29.81 1.54
C ARG A 466 10.62 -28.44 2.14
N THR A 467 11.90 -28.14 2.41
CA THR A 467 12.44 -26.92 3.02
C THR A 467 11.70 -26.43 4.28
N ALA A 468 12.17 -25.34 4.90
CA ALA A 468 11.50 -24.77 6.06
C ALA A 468 10.16 -24.13 5.68
N PHE A 469 9.22 -24.04 6.63
CA PHE A 469 7.96 -23.32 6.38
C PHE A 469 8.19 -21.85 6.02
N ILE A 470 9.11 -21.14 6.69
CA ILE A 470 9.39 -19.73 6.40
C ILE A 470 9.75 -19.49 4.93
N GLU A 471 10.48 -20.43 4.31
CA GLU A 471 10.90 -20.36 2.90
C GLU A 471 9.73 -20.53 1.93
N ARG A 472 8.64 -21.17 2.37
CA ARG A 472 7.50 -21.59 1.53
C ARG A 472 6.25 -20.72 1.66
N ILE A 473 6.16 -19.86 2.68
CA ILE A 473 5.02 -18.96 2.85
C ILE A 473 4.92 -18.03 1.64
N THR A 474 3.83 -18.08 0.90
CA THR A 474 3.60 -17.17 -0.23
C THR A 474 2.73 -15.99 0.16
N HIS A 475 1.91 -16.11 1.20
CA HIS A 475 0.96 -15.07 1.59
C HIS A 475 0.91 -14.85 3.10
N ILE A 476 0.86 -13.57 3.47
CA ILE A 476 0.51 -13.10 4.81
C ILE A 476 -0.90 -12.51 4.72
N SER A 477 -1.85 -13.03 5.49
CA SER A 477 -3.25 -12.59 5.45
C SER A 477 -3.66 -12.06 6.82
N VAL A 478 -4.35 -10.93 6.86
CA VAL A 478 -4.65 -10.22 8.12
C VAL A 478 -6.14 -10.02 8.30
N LEU A 479 -6.65 -10.43 9.46
CA LEU A 479 -8.01 -10.13 9.93
C LEU A 479 -7.95 -9.08 11.03
N GLY A 480 -8.46 -7.87 10.78
CA GLY A 480 -8.44 -6.79 11.75
C GLY A 480 -8.39 -5.38 11.14
N GLY A 481 -7.37 -4.62 11.53
CA GLY A 481 -7.18 -3.22 11.14
C GLY A 481 -6.69 -3.04 9.70
N THR A 482 -6.28 -1.81 9.37
CA THR A 482 -5.74 -1.45 8.06
C THR A 482 -4.23 -1.77 7.99
N PRO A 483 -3.64 -1.88 6.77
CA PRO A 483 -2.21 -2.15 6.61
C PRO A 483 -1.28 -1.16 7.32
N GLY A 484 -1.65 0.12 7.34
CA GLY A 484 -0.81 1.21 7.84
C GLY A 484 0.48 1.41 7.04
N VAL A 485 1.30 2.37 7.48
CA VAL A 485 2.42 2.90 6.67
C VAL A 485 3.50 1.88 6.32
N GLU A 486 3.86 0.97 7.24
CA GLU A 486 4.89 -0.08 7.01
C GLU A 486 4.50 -1.04 5.88
N LEU A 487 3.19 -1.26 5.66
CA LEU A 487 2.67 -2.23 4.69
C LEU A 487 2.02 -1.55 3.47
N GLN A 488 2.02 -0.22 3.43
CA GLN A 488 1.52 0.56 2.31
C GLN A 488 2.38 0.25 1.07
N GLY A 489 1.74 0.00 -0.07
CA GLY A 489 2.41 -0.35 -1.33
C GLY A 489 2.64 -1.84 -1.56
N VAL A 490 2.46 -2.70 -0.54
CA VAL A 490 2.58 -4.17 -0.68
C VAL A 490 1.35 -4.93 -0.20
N ALA A 491 0.51 -4.32 0.64
CA ALA A 491 -0.76 -4.91 1.06
C ALA A 491 -1.88 -4.64 0.04
N ALA A 492 -2.68 -5.68 -0.23
CA ALA A 492 -3.91 -5.60 -1.00
C ALA A 492 -5.11 -5.71 -0.04
N LEU A 493 -5.90 -4.65 0.07
CA LEU A 493 -7.18 -4.65 0.82
C LEU A 493 -8.21 -5.54 0.11
N ARG A 494 -9.11 -6.16 0.88
CA ARG A 494 -10.31 -6.76 0.28
C ARG A 494 -11.18 -5.72 -0.40
N ARG A 495 -12.05 -6.19 -1.30
CA ARG A 495 -13.13 -5.35 -1.83
C ARG A 495 -14.05 -4.88 -0.71
N ALA A 496 -14.57 -3.68 -0.85
CA ALA A 496 -15.60 -3.17 0.04
C ALA A 496 -16.91 -3.96 -0.16
N ALA A 497 -17.65 -4.17 0.92
CA ALA A 497 -19.01 -4.64 0.83
C ALA A 497 -19.90 -3.55 0.21
N PRO A 498 -20.87 -3.92 -0.65
CA PRO A 498 -21.80 -2.95 -1.23
C PRO A 498 -22.44 -2.08 -0.15
N VAL A 499 -22.22 -0.77 -0.24
CA VAL A 499 -22.62 0.17 0.82
C VAL A 499 -24.14 0.19 1.01
N VAL A 500 -24.62 0.05 2.25
CA VAL A 500 -26.03 0.25 2.58
C VAL A 500 -26.31 1.75 2.62
N VAL A 501 -27.29 2.19 1.82
CA VAL A 501 -27.63 3.62 1.73
C VAL A 501 -28.23 4.10 3.04
N PRO A 502 -27.63 5.07 3.73
CA PRO A 502 -28.15 5.57 4.99
C PRO A 502 -29.48 6.30 4.76
N THR A 503 -30.31 6.38 5.79
CA THR A 503 -31.54 7.19 5.69
C THR A 503 -31.19 8.66 5.48
N SER A 504 -32.14 9.46 4.99
CA SER A 504 -31.90 10.89 4.74
C SER A 504 -31.44 11.68 5.97
N LYS A 505 -31.73 11.21 7.20
CA LYS A 505 -31.28 11.82 8.45
C LYS A 505 -29.84 11.44 8.83
N GLU A 506 -29.38 10.29 8.37
CA GLU A 506 -28.06 9.71 8.65
C GLU A 506 -27.05 10.04 7.55
N CYS A 507 -27.53 10.47 6.37
CA CYS A 507 -26.68 10.94 5.28
C CYS A 507 -25.97 12.25 5.66
N LYS A 508 -24.76 12.12 6.19
CA LYS A 508 -23.90 13.23 6.62
C LYS A 508 -22.44 12.91 6.32
N ASP A 509 -21.63 13.96 6.24
CA ASP A 509 -20.18 13.88 6.21
C ASP A 509 -19.57 14.53 7.47
N SER A 510 -18.25 14.53 7.56
CA SER A 510 -17.48 15.13 8.66
C SER A 510 -16.25 15.88 8.14
N GLN A 511 -15.51 16.56 9.02
CA GLN A 511 -14.24 17.18 8.66
C GLN A 511 -13.16 16.15 8.31
N ALA A 512 -13.16 14.99 8.98
CA ALA A 512 -12.18 13.93 8.76
C ALA A 512 -12.49 13.04 7.54
N VAL A 513 -13.77 12.93 7.15
CA VAL A 513 -14.24 12.18 5.98
C VAL A 513 -15.34 12.97 5.27
N ALA A 514 -15.02 13.51 4.11
CA ALA A 514 -15.89 14.44 3.37
C ALA A 514 -16.05 14.04 1.90
N ILE A 515 -17.24 14.31 1.34
CA ILE A 515 -17.52 14.14 -0.09
C ILE A 515 -17.72 15.53 -0.71
N PHE A 516 -17.12 15.75 -1.86
CA PHE A 516 -17.24 16.95 -2.68
C PHE A 516 -17.71 16.57 -4.08
N HIS A 517 -18.15 17.56 -4.85
CA HIS A 517 -18.43 17.40 -6.27
C HIS A 517 -17.95 18.59 -7.08
N SER A 518 -17.64 18.33 -8.34
CA SER A 518 -17.31 19.34 -9.34
C SER A 518 -18.00 18.99 -10.65
N PRO A 519 -18.70 19.92 -11.32
CA PRO A 519 -18.74 21.36 -11.04
C PRO A 519 -19.67 21.73 -9.87
N ARG A 520 -19.63 23.01 -9.48
CA ARG A 520 -20.42 23.58 -8.38
C ARG A 520 -21.92 23.38 -8.57
N PHE A 521 -22.39 23.51 -9.81
CA PHE A 521 -23.77 23.27 -10.22
C PHE A 521 -23.77 22.23 -11.34
N PRO A 522 -23.77 20.93 -11.01
CA PRO A 522 -23.68 19.89 -12.02
C PRO A 522 -24.92 19.87 -12.92
N SER A 523 -24.70 19.58 -14.19
CA SER A 523 -25.77 19.43 -15.20
C SER A 523 -25.57 18.18 -16.03
N SER A 524 -26.61 17.76 -16.74
CA SER A 524 -26.56 16.57 -17.61
C SER A 524 -25.70 16.73 -18.86
N GLU A 525 -25.25 17.95 -19.17
CA GLU A 525 -24.45 18.26 -20.37
C GLU A 525 -22.93 18.24 -20.13
N GLN A 526 -22.49 18.01 -18.88
CA GLN A 526 -21.08 18.03 -18.51
C GLN A 526 -20.72 16.89 -17.54
N PRO A 527 -19.44 16.47 -17.50
CA PRO A 527 -19.00 15.47 -16.53
C PRO A 527 -19.17 15.95 -15.09
N MET A 528 -19.63 15.06 -14.21
CA MET A 528 -19.67 15.29 -12.76
C MET A 528 -18.62 14.42 -12.08
N ARG A 529 -17.66 15.07 -11.42
CA ARG A 529 -16.69 14.44 -10.53
C ARG A 529 -17.23 14.43 -9.12
N VAL A 530 -17.12 13.29 -8.44
CA VAL A 530 -17.40 13.14 -7.01
C VAL A 530 -16.12 12.69 -6.33
N ILE A 531 -15.74 13.40 -5.27
CA ILE A 531 -14.43 13.30 -4.64
C ILE A 531 -14.63 13.02 -3.16
N ALA A 532 -14.22 11.85 -2.67
CA ALA A 532 -14.15 11.55 -1.25
C ALA A 532 -12.73 11.80 -0.74
N THR A 533 -12.60 12.43 0.43
CA THR A 533 -11.33 12.71 1.08
C THR A 533 -11.34 12.22 2.52
N LEU A 534 -10.22 11.68 3.00
CA LEU A 534 -10.09 11.12 4.34
C LEU A 534 -8.77 11.50 5.00
N THR A 535 -8.81 11.83 6.29
CA THR A 535 -7.59 12.05 7.09
C THR A 535 -6.84 10.76 7.40
N ALA A 536 -7.56 9.65 7.62
CA ALA A 536 -7.00 8.36 8.01
C ALA A 536 -7.29 7.29 6.95
N GLU A 537 -6.52 6.19 7.01
CA GLU A 537 -6.68 5.09 6.09
C GLU A 537 -8.11 4.51 6.17
N PRO A 538 -8.86 4.43 5.06
CA PRO A 538 -10.27 4.03 5.09
C PRO A 538 -10.49 2.56 5.50
N GLY A 539 -9.45 1.72 5.34
CA GLY A 539 -9.60 0.28 5.22
C GLY A 539 -10.37 -0.08 3.94
N PRO A 540 -10.97 -1.28 3.86
CA PRO A 540 -11.91 -1.60 2.78
C PRO A 540 -13.02 -0.55 2.76
N SER A 541 -13.17 0.17 1.65
CA SER A 541 -14.22 1.17 1.42
C SER A 541 -14.36 1.49 -0.06
N GLU A 542 -15.56 1.89 -0.48
CA GLU A 542 -15.84 2.34 -1.85
C GLU A 542 -16.62 3.66 -1.85
N LEU A 543 -16.49 4.42 -2.94
CA LEU A 543 -17.37 5.54 -3.25
C LEU A 543 -18.48 5.07 -4.19
N SER A 544 -19.68 4.90 -3.65
CA SER A 544 -20.85 4.42 -4.39
C SER A 544 -21.83 5.54 -4.68
N LEU A 545 -22.30 5.63 -5.92
CA LEU A 545 -23.27 6.63 -6.36
C LEU A 545 -24.63 5.97 -6.62
N LEU A 546 -25.71 6.63 -6.22
CA LEU A 546 -27.07 6.28 -6.59
C LEU A 546 -27.64 7.37 -7.49
N ASP A 547 -28.13 6.94 -8.65
CA ASP A 547 -28.81 7.81 -9.60
C ASP A 547 -30.20 8.23 -9.07
N PRO A 548 -30.90 9.16 -9.73
CA PRO A 548 -32.21 9.63 -9.30
C PRO A 548 -33.31 8.55 -9.26
N ASP A 549 -33.11 7.44 -9.96
CA ASP A 549 -34.01 6.29 -9.98
C ASP A 549 -33.70 5.29 -8.85
N GLY A 550 -32.62 5.52 -8.09
CA GLY A 550 -32.15 4.65 -7.02
C GLY A 550 -31.24 3.52 -7.50
N ASN A 551 -30.81 3.53 -8.77
CA ASN A 551 -29.85 2.55 -9.27
C ASN A 551 -28.44 2.90 -8.82
N ARG A 552 -27.67 1.89 -8.41
CA ARG A 552 -26.25 2.07 -8.11
C ARG A 552 -25.45 2.23 -9.40
N VAL A 553 -24.56 3.22 -9.40
CA VAL A 553 -23.60 3.51 -10.45
C VAL A 553 -22.19 3.43 -9.86
N THR A 554 -21.35 2.55 -10.40
CA THR A 554 -19.98 2.29 -9.96
C THR A 554 -19.00 2.56 -11.09
N PRO A 555 -18.75 3.84 -11.44
CA PRO A 555 -17.72 4.18 -12.41
C PRO A 555 -16.33 3.78 -11.88
N PRO A 556 -15.31 3.64 -12.74
CA PRO A 556 -13.94 3.43 -12.31
C PRO A 556 -13.50 4.53 -11.33
N ALA A 557 -12.96 4.12 -10.19
CA ALA A 557 -12.47 5.02 -9.17
C ALA A 557 -10.96 5.21 -9.31
N LYS A 558 -10.52 6.47 -9.25
CA LYS A 558 -9.10 6.83 -9.12
C LYS A 558 -8.78 7.04 -7.64
N LEU A 559 -7.79 6.31 -7.15
CA LEU A 559 -7.35 6.36 -5.76
C LEU A 559 -6.11 7.25 -5.65
N TYR A 560 -6.08 8.08 -4.63
CA TYR A 560 -4.94 8.93 -4.29
C TYR A 560 -4.36 8.49 -2.94
N GLY A 561 -3.03 8.56 -2.83
CA GLY A 561 -2.30 8.12 -1.66
C GLY A 561 -2.64 8.97 -0.45
N GLY A 562 -2.11 8.62 0.72
CA GLY A 562 -2.39 9.38 1.95
C GLY A 562 -1.54 8.97 3.15
N PRO A 563 -1.70 9.65 4.29
CA PRO A 563 -2.73 10.68 4.56
C PRO A 563 -2.45 12.08 3.94
N PRO A 564 -3.48 12.84 3.51
CA PRO A 564 -4.88 12.43 3.41
C PRO A 564 -5.11 11.52 2.20
N TYR A 565 -6.08 10.61 2.28
CA TYR A 565 -6.44 9.67 1.21
C TYR A 565 -7.57 10.25 0.34
N GLY A 566 -7.56 9.93 -0.96
CA GLY A 566 -8.56 10.43 -1.91
C GLY A 566 -9.18 9.32 -2.76
N THR A 567 -10.47 9.46 -3.08
CA THR A 567 -11.15 8.63 -4.09
C THR A 567 -11.96 9.52 -5.01
N VAL A 568 -11.68 9.46 -6.30
CA VAL A 568 -12.35 10.28 -7.31
C VAL A 568 -13.06 9.37 -8.30
N VAL A 569 -14.34 9.68 -8.53
CA VAL A 569 -15.14 9.04 -9.58
C VAL A 569 -15.70 10.11 -10.52
N THR A 570 -15.78 9.78 -11.81
CA THR A 570 -16.35 10.65 -12.82
C THR A 570 -17.56 9.98 -13.47
N VAL A 571 -18.66 10.71 -13.55
CA VAL A 571 -19.87 10.31 -14.29
C VAL A 571 -20.00 11.22 -15.51
N ASP A 572 -19.85 10.65 -16.70
CA ASP A 572 -20.08 11.36 -17.95
C ASP A 572 -21.59 11.46 -18.23
N GLY A 573 -22.09 12.69 -18.37
CA GLY A 573 -23.51 12.95 -18.65
C GLY A 573 -24.45 12.42 -17.55
N PRO A 574 -24.33 12.90 -16.30
CA PRO A 574 -25.18 12.43 -15.22
C PRO A 574 -26.66 12.72 -15.50
N LYS A 575 -27.55 11.78 -15.17
CA LYS A 575 -29.01 11.98 -15.23
C LYS A 575 -29.45 13.19 -14.41
N ASP A 576 -30.37 13.99 -14.95
CA ASP A 576 -31.05 15.07 -14.23
C ASP A 576 -31.80 14.51 -13.01
N GLY A 577 -31.63 15.14 -11.85
CA GLY A 577 -32.29 14.71 -10.62
C GLY A 577 -31.38 14.72 -9.39
N LEU A 578 -31.82 14.03 -8.34
CA LEU A 578 -31.13 13.97 -7.06
C LEU A 578 -30.29 12.70 -6.96
N TRP A 579 -28.97 12.86 -6.95
CA TRP A 579 -28.01 11.80 -6.73
C TRP A 579 -27.68 11.67 -5.25
N THR A 580 -27.31 10.46 -4.82
CA THR A 580 -26.75 10.22 -3.48
C THR A 580 -25.39 9.55 -3.62
N ALA A 581 -24.35 10.21 -3.12
CA ALA A 581 -23.00 9.65 -3.01
C ALA A 581 -22.80 9.14 -1.58
N VAL A 582 -22.30 7.91 -1.44
CA VAL A 582 -22.00 7.30 -0.14
C VAL A 582 -20.59 6.71 -0.20
N TYR A 583 -19.75 7.07 0.77
CA TYR A 583 -18.44 6.48 0.98
C TYR A 583 -18.49 5.55 2.20
N GLY A 584 -18.08 4.30 2.05
CA GLY A 584 -18.14 3.34 3.16
C GLY A 584 -17.92 1.88 2.77
N ASP A 585 -18.27 0.98 3.69
CA ASP A 585 -18.12 -0.48 3.57
C ASP A 585 -19.33 -1.16 4.23
N GLY A 586 -20.24 -1.69 3.42
CA GLY A 586 -21.47 -2.31 3.92
C GLY A 586 -22.32 -1.35 4.77
N GLU A 587 -22.63 -1.72 6.01
CA GLU A 587 -23.40 -0.91 6.97
C GLU A 587 -22.61 0.31 7.49
N ARG A 588 -21.28 0.28 7.39
CA ARG A 588 -20.41 1.38 7.79
C ARG A 588 -20.40 2.49 6.74
N SER A 589 -21.34 3.43 6.82
CA SER A 589 -21.31 4.68 6.07
C SER A 589 -20.37 5.70 6.75
N LEU A 590 -19.30 6.08 6.08
CA LEU A 590 -18.30 7.04 6.58
C LEU A 590 -18.62 8.47 6.17
N ALA A 591 -19.15 8.66 4.95
CA ALA A 591 -19.69 9.94 4.50
C ALA A 591 -20.83 9.72 3.50
N CYS A 592 -21.73 10.69 3.44
CA CYS A 592 -22.81 10.71 2.48
C CYS A 592 -23.15 12.14 2.07
N LEU A 593 -23.35 12.35 0.77
CA LEU A 593 -23.70 13.65 0.18
C LEU A 593 -24.81 13.48 -0.86
N LYS A 594 -25.81 14.36 -0.82
CA LYS A 594 -26.82 14.48 -1.87
C LYS A 594 -26.44 15.56 -2.87
N ILE A 595 -26.48 15.23 -4.16
CA ILE A 595 -26.04 16.10 -5.24
C ILE A 595 -27.21 16.34 -6.19
N ARG A 596 -27.56 17.61 -6.43
CA ARG A 596 -28.61 17.96 -7.39
C ARG A 596 -28.00 18.24 -8.76
N VAL A 597 -28.24 17.36 -9.71
CA VAL A 597 -27.92 17.55 -11.13
C VAL A 597 -29.12 18.21 -11.80
N ARG A 598 -28.87 19.18 -12.69
CA ARG A 598 -29.88 19.89 -13.48
C ARG A 598 -29.82 19.49 -14.94
N LYS A 599 -30.86 19.77 -15.72
CA LYS A 599 -30.84 19.56 -17.17
C LYS A 599 -29.84 20.50 -17.88
N ASP A 600 -30.01 21.81 -17.69
CA ASP A 600 -29.19 22.81 -18.38
C ASP A 600 -28.02 23.28 -17.49
N PRO A 601 -26.82 23.53 -18.05
CA PRO A 601 -25.72 24.15 -17.33
C PRO A 601 -26.12 25.56 -16.90
N SER A 602 -26.21 25.77 -15.58
CA SER A 602 -26.39 27.11 -15.01
C SER A 602 -25.16 27.44 -14.19
N ASN A 603 -24.47 28.53 -14.52
CA ASN A 603 -23.40 29.12 -13.72
C ASN A 603 -23.90 29.77 -12.40
N GLY A 604 -25.19 29.65 -12.09
CA GLY A 604 -25.81 30.29 -10.92
C GLY A 604 -26.02 31.80 -11.07
N GLY A 605 -25.73 32.36 -12.26
CA GLY A 605 -25.74 33.78 -12.56
C GLY A 605 -24.47 34.49 -12.05
N GLU A 606 -23.92 35.40 -12.87
CA GLU A 606 -22.79 36.24 -12.47
C GLU A 606 -23.27 37.18 -11.34
N ARG A 607 -22.73 37.00 -10.13
CA ARG A 607 -22.99 37.93 -9.03
C ARG A 607 -21.98 39.07 -9.13
N THR A 608 -22.45 40.31 -9.22
CA THR A 608 -21.60 41.49 -9.08
C THR A 608 -21.00 41.50 -7.67
N SER A 609 -19.73 41.13 -7.56
CA SER A 609 -18.94 41.23 -6.33
C SER A 609 -18.09 42.50 -6.38
N GLN A 610 -18.04 43.25 -5.28
CA GLN A 610 -17.11 44.38 -5.15
C GLN A 610 -15.68 43.91 -4.87
N THR A 611 -15.53 42.72 -4.28
CA THR A 611 -14.23 42.10 -4.00
C THR A 611 -13.82 41.10 -5.08
N VAL A 612 -12.55 40.71 -5.13
CA VAL A 612 -12.06 39.69 -6.07
C VAL A 612 -12.91 38.41 -6.00
N TRP A 613 -13.13 37.89 -4.79
CA TRP A 613 -14.23 36.96 -4.50
C TRP A 613 -14.63 37.01 -3.02
N GLU A 614 -15.90 36.71 -2.74
CA GLU A 614 -16.42 36.60 -1.38
C GLU A 614 -16.25 35.16 -0.84
N PRO A 615 -15.66 34.98 0.35
CA PRO A 615 -15.62 33.68 1.01
C PRO A 615 -17.03 33.13 1.28
N ARG A 616 -17.29 31.90 0.84
CA ARG A 616 -18.54 31.14 1.06
C ARG A 616 -18.32 29.88 1.90
N ARG A 617 -17.06 29.49 2.09
CA ARG A 617 -16.60 28.36 2.88
C ARG A 617 -15.48 28.85 3.81
N ARG A 618 -15.08 28.00 4.76
CA ARG A 618 -13.93 28.22 5.64
C ARG A 618 -12.86 27.16 5.39
N TRP A 619 -11.61 27.49 5.70
CA TRP A 619 -10.58 26.47 5.89
C TRP A 619 -10.90 25.62 7.12
N GLY A 620 -10.58 24.33 7.02
CA GLY A 620 -10.78 23.28 8.00
C GLY A 620 -10.23 21.98 7.41
N GLU A 621 -10.24 20.90 8.17
CA GLU A 621 -9.56 19.64 7.82
C GLU A 621 -10.04 19.08 6.47
N SER A 622 -11.33 19.14 6.15
CA SER A 622 -11.83 18.61 4.87
C SER A 622 -11.42 19.46 3.66
N ALA A 623 -11.35 20.78 3.82
CA ALA A 623 -10.89 21.68 2.75
C ALA A 623 -9.37 21.55 2.53
N GLU A 624 -8.63 21.35 3.62
CA GLU A 624 -7.19 21.05 3.60
C GLU A 624 -6.89 19.71 2.91
N ASN A 625 -7.69 18.68 3.22
CA ASN A 625 -7.56 17.37 2.58
C ASN A 625 -7.90 17.43 1.09
N LEU A 626 -8.97 18.14 0.71
CA LEU A 626 -9.31 18.35 -0.69
C LEU A 626 -8.23 19.14 -1.45
N TYR A 627 -7.61 20.15 -0.81
CA TYR A 627 -6.48 20.88 -1.41
C TYR A 627 -5.29 19.95 -1.68
N ALA A 628 -4.96 19.08 -0.73
CA ALA A 628 -3.89 18.11 -0.92
C ALA A 628 -4.19 17.15 -2.10
N ILE A 629 -5.38 16.54 -2.13
CA ILE A 629 -5.78 15.64 -3.23
C ILE A 629 -5.84 16.39 -4.57
N PHE A 630 -6.22 17.66 -4.57
CA PHE A 630 -6.16 18.50 -5.77
C PHE A 630 -4.74 18.70 -6.28
N VAL A 631 -3.79 19.05 -5.40
CA VAL A 631 -2.37 19.21 -5.78
C VAL A 631 -1.79 17.89 -6.27
N GLU A 632 -2.06 16.78 -5.58
CA GLU A 632 -1.63 15.44 -6.01
C GLU A 632 -2.17 15.08 -7.38
N SER A 633 -3.47 15.32 -7.61
CA SER A 633 -4.09 15.05 -8.91
C SER A 633 -3.51 15.85 -10.06
N LEU A 634 -3.15 17.12 -9.85
CA LEU A 634 -2.54 17.95 -10.90
C LEU A 634 -1.20 17.39 -11.40
N PHE A 635 -0.46 16.70 -10.53
CA PHE A 635 0.89 16.20 -10.82
C PHE A 635 0.99 14.67 -10.72
N ASP A 636 -0.15 14.00 -10.88
CA ASP A 636 -0.22 12.54 -10.90
C ASP A 636 0.11 12.01 -12.31
N TYR A 637 1.31 11.45 -12.43
CA TYR A 637 1.84 10.78 -13.61
C TYR A 637 2.95 9.80 -13.20
N PRO A 638 3.26 8.77 -14.00
CA PRO A 638 4.24 7.74 -13.65
C PRO A 638 5.59 8.31 -13.20
N LEU A 639 6.29 7.64 -12.27
CA LEU A 639 7.51 8.15 -11.63
C LEU A 639 8.69 8.30 -12.60
N GLU A 640 8.71 7.43 -13.60
CA GLU A 640 9.67 7.32 -14.69
C GLU A 640 9.51 8.42 -15.75
N ASP A 641 8.34 9.05 -15.82
CA ASP A 641 8.08 10.13 -16.77
C ASP A 641 8.62 11.47 -16.25
N ASP A 642 9.27 12.23 -17.14
CA ASP A 642 9.69 13.62 -16.91
C ASP A 642 8.79 14.59 -17.67
N VAL A 643 7.59 14.84 -17.13
CA VAL A 643 6.63 15.79 -17.70
C VAL A 643 6.97 17.20 -17.24
N THR A 644 7.17 18.10 -18.20
CA THR A 644 7.36 19.54 -17.96
C THR A 644 6.25 20.36 -18.64
N TRP A 645 5.68 21.31 -17.92
CA TRP A 645 4.73 22.28 -18.47
C TRP A 645 5.40 23.64 -18.64
N LYS A 646 5.04 24.38 -19.69
CA LYS A 646 5.63 25.70 -19.96
C LYS A 646 5.19 26.79 -18.99
N ASN A 647 4.08 26.56 -18.26
CA ASN A 647 3.45 27.54 -17.37
C ASN A 647 2.32 26.86 -16.56
N MET A 648 1.79 27.59 -15.57
CA MET A 648 0.73 27.09 -14.68
C MET A 648 -0.62 26.93 -15.37
N HIS A 649 -0.96 27.78 -16.34
CA HIS A 649 -2.25 27.64 -17.03
C HIS A 649 -2.32 26.34 -17.84
N SER A 650 -1.20 25.86 -18.39
CA SER A 650 -1.13 24.54 -19.03
C SER A 650 -1.39 23.37 -18.06
N VAL A 651 -1.05 23.53 -16.78
CA VAL A 651 -1.31 22.53 -15.73
C VAL A 651 -2.80 22.48 -15.39
N VAL A 652 -3.44 23.64 -15.16
CA VAL A 652 -4.87 23.67 -14.77
C VAL A 652 -5.83 23.44 -15.95
N GLN A 653 -5.37 23.57 -17.21
CA GLN A 653 -6.16 23.24 -18.40
C GLN A 653 -6.29 21.73 -18.65
N ASP A 654 -5.50 20.90 -17.97
CA ASP A 654 -5.62 19.46 -18.06
C ASP A 654 -6.90 18.96 -17.38
N LYS A 655 -7.94 18.69 -18.17
CA LYS A 655 -9.25 18.23 -17.70
C LYS A 655 -9.22 16.90 -16.94
N GLU A 656 -8.22 16.06 -17.19
CA GLU A 656 -8.10 14.73 -16.56
C GLU A 656 -7.48 14.84 -15.17
N ARG A 657 -6.51 15.76 -15.00
CA ARG A 657 -5.78 15.97 -13.74
C ARG A 657 -6.35 17.08 -12.87
N ASN A 658 -7.01 18.08 -13.45
CA ASN A 658 -7.65 19.14 -12.70
C ASN A 658 -9.06 18.73 -12.22
N LEU A 659 -9.14 18.34 -10.94
CA LEU A 659 -10.40 17.97 -10.27
C LEU A 659 -11.46 19.10 -10.28
N LEU A 660 -11.02 20.35 -10.38
CA LEU A 660 -11.84 21.57 -10.38
C LEU A 660 -11.90 22.24 -11.76
N TYR A 661 -11.61 21.49 -12.82
CA TYR A 661 -11.75 21.98 -14.18
C TYR A 661 -13.21 22.37 -14.46
N ASP A 662 -13.43 23.60 -14.90
CA ASP A 662 -14.73 24.22 -15.14
C ASP A 662 -15.68 24.14 -13.93
N HIS A 663 -15.14 24.18 -12.71
CA HIS A 663 -15.92 24.08 -11.49
C HIS A 663 -16.99 25.19 -11.36
N LEU A 664 -16.69 26.40 -11.84
CA LEU A 664 -17.60 27.54 -11.78
C LEU A 664 -18.60 27.54 -12.96
N GLY A 665 -18.29 26.83 -14.04
CA GLY A 665 -19.14 26.72 -15.23
C GLY A 665 -19.01 27.91 -16.17
N PHE A 666 -17.83 28.57 -16.20
CA PHE A 666 -17.54 29.69 -17.10
C PHE A 666 -16.56 29.30 -18.22
N GLY A 667 -16.11 28.04 -18.29
CA GLY A 667 -14.98 27.65 -19.10
C GLY A 667 -13.65 28.24 -18.58
N GLU A 668 -13.62 28.61 -17.30
CA GLU A 668 -12.65 29.56 -16.75
C GLU A 668 -11.19 29.13 -16.91
N ASP A 669 -10.89 27.84 -16.85
CA ASP A 669 -9.53 27.33 -16.91
C ASP A 669 -8.87 27.57 -18.27
N ASN A 670 -9.68 27.68 -19.34
CA ASN A 670 -9.19 27.97 -20.68
C ASN A 670 -8.80 29.44 -20.86
N GLU A 671 -9.34 30.34 -20.04
CA GLU A 671 -9.11 31.79 -20.15
C GLU A 671 -8.02 32.29 -19.21
N LEU A 672 -7.65 31.50 -18.20
CA LEU A 672 -6.60 31.87 -17.25
C LEU A 672 -5.23 31.97 -17.93
N LYS A 673 -4.52 33.05 -17.60
CA LYS A 673 -3.10 33.22 -17.91
C LYS A 673 -2.35 33.38 -16.60
N MET A 674 -1.51 32.41 -16.27
CA MET A 674 -0.68 32.41 -15.05
C MET A 674 0.69 31.83 -15.40
N GLU A 675 1.73 32.58 -15.05
CA GLU A 675 3.14 32.27 -15.30
C GLU A 675 3.92 32.56 -14.00
N PRO A 676 3.84 31.66 -13.00
CA PRO A 676 4.59 31.80 -11.76
C PRO A 676 6.05 31.38 -11.93
N ASP A 677 6.93 31.92 -11.09
CA ASP A 677 8.22 31.32 -10.76
C ASP A 677 8.12 30.42 -9.51
N CYS A 678 9.26 29.91 -9.01
CA CYS A 678 9.29 29.05 -7.82
C CYS A 678 8.64 29.69 -6.58
N ALA A 679 8.76 31.00 -6.41
CA ALA A 679 8.25 31.71 -5.26
C ALA A 679 6.72 31.89 -5.32
N ASP A 680 6.20 32.11 -6.53
CA ASP A 680 4.78 32.39 -6.76
C ASP A 680 3.94 31.12 -6.85
N LEU A 681 4.49 30.02 -7.35
CA LEU A 681 3.75 28.78 -7.62
C LEU A 681 2.93 28.27 -6.42
N PRO A 682 3.47 28.17 -5.19
CA PRO A 682 2.70 27.72 -4.03
C PRO A 682 1.49 28.62 -3.76
N TYR A 683 1.68 29.94 -3.83
CA TYR A 683 0.64 30.94 -3.60
C TYR A 683 -0.43 30.89 -4.68
N LEU A 684 -0.04 30.79 -5.96
CA LEU A 684 -1.01 30.73 -7.05
C LEU A 684 -1.83 29.44 -7.03
N LEU A 685 -1.23 28.29 -6.71
CA LEU A 685 -1.96 27.02 -6.53
C LEU A 685 -3.01 27.16 -5.43
N ARG A 686 -2.64 27.74 -4.29
CA ARG A 686 -3.54 27.96 -3.16
C ARG A 686 -4.64 28.99 -3.48
N ALA A 687 -4.29 30.08 -4.17
CA ALA A 687 -5.23 31.11 -4.60
C ALA A 687 -6.26 30.58 -5.60
N TYR A 688 -5.80 29.81 -6.60
CA TYR A 688 -6.65 29.16 -7.59
C TYR A 688 -7.66 28.24 -6.91
N PHE A 689 -7.19 27.35 -6.03
CA PHE A 689 -8.07 26.45 -5.30
C PHE A 689 -9.05 27.22 -4.40
N ALA A 690 -8.57 28.23 -3.67
CA ALA A 690 -9.40 29.04 -2.78
C ALA A 690 -10.50 29.79 -3.55
N TRP A 691 -10.18 30.37 -4.71
CA TRP A 691 -11.16 31.03 -5.57
C TRP A 691 -12.22 30.05 -6.07
N LYS A 692 -11.81 28.90 -6.63
CA LYS A 692 -12.73 27.86 -7.12
C LYS A 692 -13.67 27.37 -6.02
N MET A 693 -13.14 27.14 -4.82
CA MET A 693 -13.92 26.62 -3.69
C MET A 693 -14.66 27.71 -2.89
N GLY A 694 -14.37 28.99 -3.13
CA GLY A 694 -14.88 30.12 -2.36
C GLY A 694 -14.37 30.14 -0.91
N LEU A 695 -13.09 29.86 -0.69
CA LEU A 695 -12.41 29.90 0.61
C LEU A 695 -11.74 31.28 0.82
N PRO A 696 -11.54 31.72 2.08
CA PRO A 696 -10.76 32.92 2.35
C PRO A 696 -9.31 32.73 1.93
N TYR A 697 -8.68 33.79 1.41
CA TYR A 697 -7.29 33.77 0.98
C TYR A 697 -6.60 35.05 1.40
N GLY A 698 -5.45 34.90 2.06
CA GLY A 698 -4.60 36.01 2.51
C GLY A 698 -3.14 35.72 2.20
N TYR A 699 -2.36 36.79 2.04
CA TYR A 699 -0.92 36.76 1.76
C TYR A 699 -0.30 38.07 2.23
N ARG A 700 1.01 38.11 2.45
CA ARG A 700 1.72 39.30 2.95
C ARG A 700 2.84 39.73 2.02
N ARG A 701 3.21 41.00 2.13
CA ARG A 701 4.50 41.51 1.61
C ARG A 701 5.55 41.27 2.66
N CYS A 702 6.70 40.75 2.24
CA CYS A 702 7.81 40.47 3.15
C CYS A 702 9.08 41.18 2.70
N SER A 703 9.93 41.49 3.67
CA SER A 703 11.32 41.91 3.41
C SER A 703 12.17 40.72 2.97
N ARG A 704 13.31 40.98 2.33
CA ARG A 704 14.24 39.93 1.83
C ARG A 704 15.09 39.27 2.92
N GLY A 705 15.05 39.77 4.16
CA GLY A 705 15.99 39.40 5.24
C GLY A 705 17.39 40.00 5.05
N LYS A 706 18.23 39.89 6.07
CA LYS A 706 19.68 40.22 6.06
C LYS A 706 20.39 39.29 7.04
N ALA A 707 21.72 39.14 6.93
CA ALA A 707 22.50 38.41 7.94
C ALA A 707 22.12 38.78 9.40
N GLY A 708 21.80 37.78 10.21
CA GLY A 708 21.32 37.88 11.60
C GLY A 708 19.87 38.32 11.77
N LYS A 709 19.14 38.57 10.67
CA LYS A 709 17.78 39.15 10.68
C LYS A 709 16.90 38.48 9.62
N PRO A 710 16.05 37.52 10.01
CA PRO A 710 15.20 36.82 9.06
C PRO A 710 14.13 37.73 8.42
N PRO A 711 13.56 37.32 7.27
CA PRO A 711 12.45 38.02 6.63
C PRO A 711 11.31 38.32 7.61
N ARG A 712 10.84 39.57 7.59
CA ARG A 712 9.62 40.04 8.28
C ARG A 712 8.57 40.49 7.29
N CYS A 713 7.30 40.31 7.63
CA CYS A 713 6.18 40.64 6.76
C CYS A 713 5.30 41.76 7.34
N ASP A 714 4.60 42.44 6.43
CA ASP A 714 3.64 43.51 6.72
C ASP A 714 2.24 42.92 6.99
N GLU A 715 1.22 43.78 7.00
CA GLU A 715 -0.19 43.39 7.17
C GLU A 715 -0.71 42.45 6.06
N VAL A 716 -1.77 41.69 6.40
CA VAL A 716 -2.41 40.73 5.49
C VAL A 716 -3.13 41.45 4.35
N LEU A 717 -2.70 41.18 3.12
CA LEU A 717 -3.46 41.43 1.89
C LEU A 717 -4.37 40.23 1.62
N SER A 718 -5.49 40.42 0.92
CA SER A 718 -6.46 39.32 0.78
C SER A 718 -7.37 39.39 -0.44
N SER A 719 -8.14 38.32 -0.64
CA SER A 719 -9.19 38.23 -1.67
C SER A 719 -10.36 39.19 -1.49
N LEU A 720 -10.43 39.89 -0.35
CA LEU A 720 -11.43 40.94 -0.08
C LEU A 720 -11.05 42.30 -0.67
N SER A 721 -9.91 42.41 -1.37
CA SER A 721 -9.54 43.63 -2.09
C SER A 721 -10.50 43.92 -3.25
N GLU A 722 -10.55 45.19 -3.68
CA GLU A 722 -11.41 45.63 -4.78
C GLU A 722 -11.09 44.90 -6.08
N ARG A 723 -12.14 44.47 -6.77
CA ARG A 723 -12.07 43.74 -8.03
C ARG A 723 -11.79 44.67 -9.22
N GLU A 724 -10.70 44.45 -9.96
CA GLU A 724 -10.30 45.31 -11.08
C GLU A 724 -11.07 45.10 -12.41
N SER A 725 -11.84 44.03 -12.55
CA SER A 725 -12.64 43.73 -13.75
C SER A 725 -14.03 43.25 -13.35
N PRO A 726 -15.11 43.63 -14.03
CA PRO A 726 -16.44 43.11 -13.74
C PRO A 726 -16.57 41.60 -14.01
N GLU A 727 -15.78 41.04 -14.94
CA GLU A 727 -15.85 39.62 -15.34
C GLU A 727 -15.14 38.71 -14.33
N GLU A 728 -15.80 37.60 -13.93
CA GLU A 728 -15.34 36.73 -12.83
C GLU A 728 -13.89 36.22 -13.00
N VAL A 729 -13.58 35.69 -14.19
CA VAL A 729 -12.30 35.05 -14.49
C VAL A 729 -11.18 36.06 -14.67
N GLU A 730 -11.45 37.16 -15.38
CA GLU A 730 -10.45 38.20 -15.61
C GLU A 730 -10.05 38.89 -14.30
N GLY A 731 -11.02 39.17 -13.41
CA GLY A 731 -10.72 39.77 -12.11
C GLY A 731 -9.80 38.89 -11.24
N PHE A 732 -10.02 37.57 -11.22
CA PHE A 732 -9.11 36.65 -10.54
C PHE A 732 -7.73 36.62 -11.22
N SER A 733 -7.66 36.55 -12.55
CA SER A 733 -6.38 36.54 -13.28
C SER A 733 -5.56 37.81 -13.03
N ARG A 734 -6.19 38.99 -13.00
CA ARG A 734 -5.52 40.25 -12.63
C ARG A 734 -5.03 40.24 -11.19
N PHE A 735 -5.84 39.75 -10.26
CA PHE A 735 -5.44 39.59 -8.85
C PHE A 735 -4.20 38.69 -8.70
N ALA A 736 -4.23 37.49 -9.28
CA ALA A 736 -3.11 36.56 -9.23
C ALA A 736 -1.81 37.17 -9.79
N ASN A 737 -1.86 37.77 -10.99
CA ASN A 737 -0.66 38.25 -11.69
C ASN A 737 -0.15 39.62 -11.21
N ARG A 738 -1.03 40.52 -10.76
CA ARG A 738 -0.65 41.90 -10.41
C ARG A 738 -0.59 42.17 -8.91
N HIS A 739 -1.32 41.40 -8.10
CA HIS A 739 -1.39 41.63 -6.66
C HIS A 739 -0.58 40.60 -5.89
N VAL A 740 -0.83 39.29 -6.12
CA VAL A 740 -0.09 38.23 -5.42
C VAL A 740 1.36 38.20 -5.89
N ARG A 741 1.59 38.05 -7.20
CA ARG A 741 2.94 37.93 -7.78
C ARG A 741 3.88 39.10 -7.47
N ASN A 742 3.34 40.33 -7.41
CA ASN A 742 4.13 41.52 -7.10
C ASN A 742 4.41 41.71 -5.60
N ALA A 743 3.71 40.97 -4.73
CA ALA A 743 3.84 41.07 -3.29
C ALA A 743 4.73 39.99 -2.68
N VAL A 744 4.70 38.78 -3.24
CA VAL A 744 5.43 37.62 -2.73
C VAL A 744 6.76 37.44 -3.46
N HIS A 745 7.68 36.76 -2.79
CA HIS A 745 8.98 36.38 -3.35
C HIS A 745 9.59 35.26 -2.52
N SER A 746 10.73 34.70 -2.94
CA SER A 746 11.34 33.55 -2.25
C SER A 746 11.66 33.72 -0.76
N ALA A 747 11.82 34.94 -0.25
CA ALA A 747 11.98 35.19 1.19
C ALA A 747 10.66 35.10 1.98
N SER A 748 9.50 35.18 1.33
CA SER A 748 8.18 35.09 1.97
C SER A 748 7.93 33.69 2.56
N GLY A 749 8.51 32.65 1.93
CA GLY A 749 8.49 31.27 2.45
C GLY A 749 9.55 30.97 3.52
N ARG A 750 10.48 31.89 3.80
CA ARG A 750 11.69 31.66 4.63
C ARG A 750 11.73 32.49 5.91
N THR A 751 10.57 33.00 6.33
CA THR A 751 10.41 33.77 7.57
C THR A 751 10.81 32.97 8.81
N ALA A 752 11.04 33.67 9.93
CA ALA A 752 11.41 33.05 11.19
C ALA A 752 10.36 32.02 11.64
N PRO A 753 10.76 30.85 12.17
CA PRO A 753 9.84 29.78 12.57
C PRO A 753 8.74 30.24 13.55
N ASP A 754 9.09 31.02 14.57
CA ASP A 754 8.15 31.41 15.65
C ASP A 754 7.31 32.64 15.33
N ASP A 755 7.51 33.28 14.17
CA ASP A 755 6.84 34.52 13.85
C ASP A 755 5.39 34.24 13.43
N ASP A 756 4.44 34.81 14.18
CA ASP A 756 3.00 34.69 13.93
C ASP A 756 2.56 35.55 12.74
N GLU A 757 3.33 36.59 12.39
CA GLU A 757 3.00 37.54 11.32
C GLU A 757 3.56 37.10 9.97
N THR A 758 3.29 35.84 9.60
CA THR A 758 3.83 35.19 8.40
C THR A 758 2.76 34.44 7.63
N ASP A 759 3.01 34.15 6.34
CA ASP A 759 2.08 33.34 5.53
C ASP A 759 2.25 31.83 5.74
N PHE A 760 3.37 31.41 6.34
CA PHE A 760 3.73 30.00 6.51
C PHE A 760 4.31 29.73 7.89
N TYR A 761 4.04 28.52 8.41
CA TYR A 761 4.59 28.04 9.69
C TYR A 761 5.18 26.63 9.54
N PRO A 762 6.23 26.29 10.29
CA PRO A 762 6.86 24.98 10.22
C PRO A 762 5.97 23.87 10.81
N VAL A 763 6.06 22.68 10.21
CA VAL A 763 5.26 21.50 10.58
C VAL A 763 6.15 20.36 11.07
N ALA A 764 5.54 19.38 11.73
CA ALA A 764 6.23 18.16 12.16
C ALA A 764 6.65 17.30 10.96
N LEU A 765 7.72 16.52 11.15
CA LEU A 765 8.17 15.53 10.17
C LEU A 765 7.34 14.26 10.36
N ASP A 766 6.12 14.28 9.84
CA ASP A 766 5.21 13.14 9.77
C ASP A 766 4.31 13.25 8.53
N ARG A 767 3.56 12.18 8.21
CA ARG A 767 2.69 12.16 7.03
C ARG A 767 1.53 13.16 7.11
N LYS A 768 1.12 13.61 8.30
CA LYS A 768 0.04 14.61 8.48
C LYS A 768 0.57 16.02 8.19
N GLY A 769 1.80 16.32 8.59
CA GLY A 769 2.49 17.57 8.33
C GLY A 769 2.94 17.70 6.87
N LEU A 770 3.35 16.61 6.25
CA LEU A 770 3.94 16.58 4.90
C LEU A 770 2.98 16.13 3.79
N LYS A 771 1.74 16.59 3.85
CA LYS A 771 0.72 16.35 2.82
C LYS A 771 1.02 17.10 1.51
N PRO A 772 0.50 16.66 0.35
CA PRO A 772 0.51 17.47 -0.86
C PRO A 772 -0.02 18.90 -0.63
N GLY A 773 0.62 19.89 -1.26
CA GLY A 773 0.37 21.32 -1.01
C GLY A 773 1.21 21.93 0.12
N THR A 774 1.97 21.13 0.88
CA THR A 774 2.95 21.63 1.87
C THR A 774 4.12 22.29 1.16
N LEU A 775 4.56 23.45 1.64
CA LEU A 775 5.72 24.16 1.12
C LEU A 775 7.00 23.52 1.65
N TYR A 776 8.02 23.40 0.80
CA TYR A 776 9.41 23.27 1.22
C TYR A 776 10.15 24.54 0.84
N ALA A 777 10.74 25.21 1.83
CA ALA A 777 11.54 26.40 1.62
C ALA A 777 13.01 26.07 1.86
N ASP A 778 13.83 26.07 0.83
CA ASP A 778 15.27 25.91 1.00
C ASP A 778 15.88 27.18 1.64
N PRO A 779 17.10 27.14 2.20
CA PRO A 779 17.70 28.34 2.82
C PRO A 779 18.04 29.44 1.82
N TYR A 780 18.11 29.14 0.52
CA TYR A 780 18.72 29.98 -0.50
C TYR A 780 17.73 30.61 -1.48
N GLY A 781 16.44 30.35 -1.30
CA GLY A 781 15.36 30.98 -2.05
C GLY A 781 14.67 30.10 -3.10
N HIS A 782 14.95 28.80 -3.13
CA HIS A 782 14.14 27.85 -3.90
C HIS A 782 12.97 27.35 -3.06
N LEU A 783 11.76 27.49 -3.60
CA LEU A 783 10.54 26.99 -2.98
C LEU A 783 9.96 25.84 -3.82
N LEU A 784 9.55 24.76 -3.16
CA LEU A 784 8.89 23.63 -3.79
C LEU A 784 7.56 23.35 -3.08
N THR A 785 6.57 22.82 -3.80
CA THR A 785 5.30 22.37 -3.20
C THR A 785 5.24 20.86 -3.25
N ILE A 786 5.02 20.18 -2.12
CA ILE A 786 4.85 18.73 -2.09
C ILE A 786 3.71 18.35 -3.02
N ALA A 787 3.98 17.43 -3.94
CA ALA A 787 3.05 16.98 -4.96
C ALA A 787 2.44 15.62 -4.60
N GLY A 788 3.19 14.74 -3.96
CA GLY A 788 2.68 13.39 -3.68
C GLY A 788 3.72 12.48 -3.06
N TRP A 789 3.28 11.27 -2.74
CA TRP A 789 4.10 10.21 -2.19
C TRP A 789 3.92 8.96 -3.01
N ALA A 790 5.02 8.31 -3.37
CA ALA A 790 5.01 6.93 -3.82
C ALA A 790 5.44 6.04 -2.64
N PRO A 791 4.61 5.06 -2.23
CA PRO A 791 5.00 4.15 -1.15
C PRO A 791 6.12 3.20 -1.61
N GLN A 792 6.89 2.70 -0.66
CA GLN A 792 7.85 1.62 -0.88
C GLN A 792 7.13 0.35 -1.36
N THR A 793 7.63 -0.30 -2.40
CA THR A 793 7.16 -1.60 -2.90
C THR A 793 8.24 -2.67 -2.73
N PHE A 794 8.05 -3.89 -3.23
CA PHE A 794 9.13 -4.89 -3.27
C PHE A 794 10.18 -4.60 -4.37
N GLU A 795 9.81 -3.81 -5.37
CA GLU A 795 10.66 -3.52 -6.53
C GLU A 795 11.37 -2.16 -6.42
N HIS A 796 10.74 -1.21 -5.70
CA HIS A 796 11.18 0.18 -5.64
C HIS A 796 11.09 0.73 -4.22
N TYR A 797 12.06 1.57 -3.85
CA TYR A 797 11.98 2.38 -2.64
C TYR A 797 10.90 3.48 -2.82
N GLY A 798 10.30 3.91 -1.72
CA GLY A 798 9.32 4.99 -1.71
C GLY A 798 9.95 6.33 -2.07
N VAL A 799 9.14 7.28 -2.54
CA VAL A 799 9.61 8.61 -2.97
C VAL A 799 8.66 9.69 -2.49
N LEU A 800 9.20 10.74 -1.89
CA LEU A 800 8.50 12.01 -1.70
C LEU A 800 8.74 12.91 -2.92
N MET A 801 7.67 13.43 -3.49
CA MET A 801 7.73 14.30 -4.68
C MET A 801 7.28 15.70 -4.34
N ALA A 802 7.93 16.70 -4.95
CA ALA A 802 7.48 18.07 -4.97
C ALA A 802 7.48 18.62 -6.40
N VAL A 803 6.90 19.80 -6.59
CA VAL A 803 6.94 20.55 -7.85
C VAL A 803 7.58 21.90 -7.61
N ASP A 804 8.36 22.33 -8.60
CA ASP A 804 8.91 23.68 -8.69
C ASP A 804 8.51 24.34 -10.02
N ALA A 805 8.59 25.67 -10.04
CA ALA A 805 8.51 26.47 -11.25
C ALA A 805 9.86 27.17 -11.46
N GLN A 806 10.39 27.14 -12.67
CA GLN A 806 11.63 27.82 -13.02
C GLN A 806 11.35 29.29 -13.38
N PRO A 807 12.36 30.19 -13.41
CA PRO A 807 12.17 31.59 -13.79
C PRO A 807 11.60 31.80 -15.20
N ASP A 808 11.77 30.82 -16.09
CA ASP A 808 11.19 30.80 -17.44
C ASP A 808 9.71 30.37 -17.48
N GLY A 809 9.12 30.07 -16.31
CA GLY A 809 7.75 29.60 -16.14
C GLY A 809 7.58 28.07 -16.22
N THR A 810 8.65 27.32 -16.52
CA THR A 810 8.58 25.86 -16.67
C THR A 810 8.30 25.19 -15.33
N ILE A 811 7.28 24.34 -15.26
CA ILE A 811 6.89 23.59 -14.07
C ILE A 811 7.26 22.12 -14.25
N GLY A 812 7.87 21.52 -13.23
CA GLY A 812 8.24 20.12 -13.23
C GLY A 812 8.30 19.50 -11.84
N ARG A 813 8.32 18.17 -11.78
CA ARG A 813 8.42 17.41 -10.54
C ARG A 813 9.88 17.17 -10.15
N ARG A 814 10.13 17.13 -8.84
CA ARG A 814 11.40 16.86 -8.19
C ARG A 814 11.21 15.79 -7.14
N ARG A 815 12.12 14.82 -7.10
CA ARG A 815 12.18 13.81 -6.04
C ARG A 815 12.90 14.39 -4.82
N PHE A 816 12.51 14.00 -3.62
CA PHE A 816 13.21 14.36 -2.40
C PHE A 816 14.59 13.70 -2.36
N TRP A 817 15.62 14.52 -2.21
CA TRP A 817 16.99 14.12 -1.88
C TRP A 817 17.83 15.39 -1.61
N ARG A 818 19.01 15.21 -1.00
CA ARG A 818 19.88 16.30 -0.54
C ARG A 818 20.26 17.31 -1.64
N GLY A 819 20.42 16.86 -2.89
CA GLY A 819 20.78 17.73 -4.01
C GLY A 819 19.66 18.68 -4.48
N SER A 820 18.39 18.39 -4.18
CA SER A 820 17.24 19.24 -4.58
C SER A 820 16.52 19.89 -3.40
N PHE A 821 16.65 19.33 -2.19
CA PHE A 821 16.00 19.81 -0.98
C PHE A 821 17.07 20.21 0.03
N LEU A 822 17.61 21.42 -0.10
CA LEU A 822 18.67 21.93 0.77
C LEU A 822 18.08 22.36 2.11
N PHE A 823 18.68 21.90 3.21
CA PHE A 823 18.21 22.18 4.56
C PHE A 823 19.33 22.72 5.45
N THR A 824 18.95 23.60 6.39
CA THR A 824 19.80 24.03 7.49
C THR A 824 18.95 24.09 8.77
N PRO A 825 19.41 23.51 9.89
CA PRO A 825 18.72 23.66 11.17
C PRO A 825 18.90 25.05 11.79
N ASP A 826 19.88 25.84 11.32
CA ASP A 826 20.09 27.21 11.77
C ASP A 826 18.96 28.13 11.28
N THR A 827 18.29 28.80 12.22
CA THR A 827 17.12 29.65 11.99
C THR A 827 17.43 31.15 12.12
N THR A 828 18.71 31.49 12.31
CA THR A 828 19.18 32.87 12.56
C THR A 828 18.92 33.78 11.37
N ASP A 829 19.16 33.29 10.15
CA ASP A 829 19.02 34.07 8.92
C ASP A 829 17.70 33.78 8.19
N VAL A 830 17.22 32.54 8.25
CA VAL A 830 16.05 32.05 7.50
C VAL A 830 15.43 30.87 8.24
N GLY A 831 14.10 30.71 8.15
CA GLY A 831 13.45 29.46 8.55
C GLY A 831 13.30 28.54 7.35
N ALA A 832 14.27 27.64 7.10
CA ALA A 832 14.21 26.65 6.02
C ALA A 832 13.32 25.44 6.38
N GLY A 833 13.04 24.55 5.42
CA GLY A 833 12.35 23.27 5.63
C GLY A 833 10.87 23.27 5.28
N PHE A 834 10.14 22.29 5.80
CA PHE A 834 8.72 22.05 5.50
C PHE A 834 7.80 22.99 6.27
N LYS A 835 6.83 23.58 5.56
CA LYS A 835 5.89 24.56 6.11
C LYS A 835 4.49 24.40 5.53
N ALA A 836 3.47 24.63 6.34
CA ALA A 836 2.10 24.75 5.89
C ALA A 836 1.70 26.22 5.75
N PHE A 837 0.72 26.50 4.89
CA PHE A 837 0.06 27.81 4.82
C PHE A 837 -0.62 28.11 6.15
N ARG A 838 -0.36 29.29 6.70
CA ARG A 838 -1.03 29.79 7.92
C ARG A 838 -2.52 29.94 7.63
N PRO A 839 -3.43 29.30 8.40
CA PRO A 839 -4.85 29.40 8.15
C PRO A 839 -5.32 30.84 8.32
N VAL A 840 -6.11 31.31 7.34
CA VAL A 840 -6.74 32.63 7.36
C VAL A 840 -8.23 32.46 7.65
N VAL A 841 -8.73 33.18 8.64
CA VAL A 841 -10.11 33.14 9.10
C VAL A 841 -10.76 34.51 8.98
N VAL A 842 -12.09 34.54 8.87
CA VAL A 842 -12.86 35.79 8.90
C VAL A 842 -12.96 36.25 10.34
N ASP A 843 -12.48 37.47 10.63
CA ASP A 843 -12.67 38.11 11.91
C ASP A 843 -14.13 38.62 12.02
N PRO A 844 -14.94 38.11 12.96
CA PRO A 844 -16.32 38.55 13.13
C PRO A 844 -16.46 40.03 13.50
N ALA A 845 -15.44 40.64 14.11
CA ALA A 845 -15.49 42.02 14.58
C ALA A 845 -15.26 43.03 13.45
N THR A 846 -14.27 42.78 12.59
CA THR A 846 -13.92 43.67 11.47
C THR A 846 -14.53 43.24 10.14
N ASN A 847 -15.06 42.01 10.06
CA ASN A 847 -15.42 41.33 8.81
C ASN A 847 -14.24 41.24 7.81
N GLY A 848 -13.01 41.41 8.30
CA GLY A 848 -11.76 41.26 7.56
C GLY A 848 -11.19 39.86 7.68
N LEU A 849 -10.02 39.63 7.08
CA LEU A 849 -9.30 38.36 7.15
C LEU A 849 -8.09 38.48 8.07
N VAL A 850 -7.97 37.56 9.03
CA VAL A 850 -6.86 37.49 9.98
C VAL A 850 -6.21 36.11 9.92
N ALA A 851 -4.90 36.05 10.11
CA ALA A 851 -4.16 34.79 10.14
C ALA A 851 -4.09 34.27 11.58
N MET A 852 -4.24 32.95 11.77
CA MET A 852 -4.14 32.33 13.10
C MET A 852 -2.70 32.32 13.61
N THR A 853 -2.48 32.57 14.90
CA THR A 853 -1.18 32.42 15.58
C THR A 853 -0.78 30.95 15.72
N ASN A 854 0.51 30.68 15.97
CA ASN A 854 1.04 29.34 16.23
C ASN A 854 0.34 28.66 17.42
N ALA A 855 0.01 29.43 18.46
CA ALA A 855 -0.72 28.94 19.63
C ALA A 855 -2.15 28.51 19.28
N GLU A 856 -2.86 29.31 18.48
CA GLU A 856 -4.22 28.99 18.02
C GLU A 856 -4.22 27.77 17.09
N ILE A 857 -3.22 27.64 16.20
CA ILE A 857 -3.06 26.49 15.33
C ILE A 857 -2.88 25.21 16.14
N ASN A 858 -2.01 25.21 17.15
CA ASN A 858 -1.77 24.02 17.98
C ASN A 858 -2.97 23.64 18.86
N GLN A 859 -3.81 24.61 19.22
CA GLN A 859 -5.08 24.35 19.91
C GLN A 859 -6.18 23.89 18.95
N ASN A 860 -5.99 24.06 17.64
CA ASN A 860 -6.94 23.69 16.61
C ASN A 860 -6.59 22.32 16.01
N GLY A 861 -7.47 21.33 16.20
CA GLY A 861 -7.25 19.98 15.69
C GLY A 861 -7.41 19.81 14.17
N GLU A 862 -7.89 20.82 13.45
CA GLU A 862 -8.21 20.75 12.01
C GLU A 862 -7.02 21.01 11.08
N PHE A 863 -5.92 21.57 11.60
CA PHE A 863 -4.73 21.93 10.82
C PHE A 863 -3.52 21.09 11.22
N ALA A 864 -2.45 21.14 10.40
CA ALA A 864 -1.17 20.58 10.80
C ALA A 864 -0.66 21.38 12.01
N PRO A 865 -0.22 20.73 13.10
CA PRO A 865 0.28 21.46 14.25
C PRO A 865 1.60 22.17 13.90
N PHE A 866 1.78 23.37 14.44
CA PHE A 866 3.06 24.06 14.46
C PHE A 866 4.09 23.22 15.21
N SER A 867 5.25 23.01 14.59
CA SER A 867 6.34 22.26 15.19
C SER A 867 7.70 22.82 14.81
N ARG A 868 8.61 22.85 15.79
CA ARG A 868 10.03 23.16 15.60
C ARG A 868 10.90 21.92 15.38
N GLN A 869 10.32 20.72 15.41
CA GLN A 869 11.03 19.43 15.36
C GLN A 869 12.12 19.37 14.30
N GLN A 870 11.85 19.87 13.09
CA GLN A 870 12.82 19.80 11.98
C GLN A 870 14.12 20.60 12.24
N TYR A 871 14.11 21.56 13.15
CA TYR A 871 15.28 22.37 13.51
C TYR A 871 16.05 21.80 14.71
N GLU A 872 15.59 20.69 15.28
CA GLU A 872 16.26 19.99 16.37
C GLU A 872 17.29 19.03 15.77
N GLY A 873 18.55 19.12 16.22
CA GLY A 873 19.63 18.27 15.72
C GLY A 873 20.37 18.84 14.51
N SER A 874 21.01 17.95 13.75
CA SER A 874 21.82 18.27 12.58
C SER A 874 21.00 18.18 11.28
N ALA A 875 21.56 18.69 10.18
CA ALA A 875 20.96 18.49 8.86
C ALA A 875 20.87 17.01 8.47
N ASP A 876 21.82 16.19 8.93
CA ASP A 876 21.83 14.75 8.68
C ASP A 876 20.67 14.05 9.41
N ASP A 877 20.36 14.45 10.64
CA ASP A 877 19.21 13.93 11.39
C ASP A 877 17.88 14.27 10.67
N PHE A 878 17.78 15.46 10.07
CA PHE A 878 16.64 15.85 9.24
C PHE A 878 16.48 14.92 8.02
N TYR A 879 17.54 14.69 7.25
CA TYR A 879 17.47 13.84 6.06
C TYR A 879 17.17 12.39 6.41
N ASP A 880 17.84 11.83 7.42
CA ASP A 880 17.60 10.46 7.87
C ASP A 880 16.15 10.28 8.40
N GLY A 881 15.62 11.31 9.08
CA GLY A 881 14.24 11.35 9.54
C GLY A 881 13.22 11.34 8.39
N VAL A 882 13.40 12.20 7.38
CA VAL A 882 12.49 12.24 6.21
C VAL A 882 12.58 10.96 5.40
N GLU A 883 13.78 10.43 5.16
CA GLU A 883 13.97 9.18 4.44
C GLU A 883 13.31 7.99 5.16
N SER A 884 13.35 7.95 6.49
CA SER A 884 12.66 6.91 7.28
C SER A 884 11.13 7.01 7.19
N LEU A 885 10.58 8.21 6.99
CA LEU A 885 9.15 8.39 6.74
C LEU A 885 8.75 7.93 5.34
N ILE A 886 9.63 8.14 4.36
CA ILE A 886 9.43 7.70 2.97
C ILE A 886 9.53 6.17 2.86
N ASN A 887 10.52 5.59 3.55
CA ASN A 887 10.87 4.18 3.50
C ASN A 887 10.78 3.56 4.90
N PRO A 888 9.57 3.19 5.35
CA PRO A 888 9.36 2.66 6.69
C PRO A 888 9.85 1.21 6.86
N ARG A 889 10.12 0.49 5.76
CA ARG A 889 10.73 -0.85 5.79
C ARG A 889 12.20 -0.76 5.44
N PRO A 890 13.04 -1.67 5.99
CA PRO A 890 14.45 -1.74 5.67
C PRO A 890 14.75 -1.72 4.17
N LEU A 891 15.80 -0.99 3.80
CA LEU A 891 16.31 -0.90 2.44
C LEU A 891 17.58 -1.73 2.27
N ASP A 892 17.82 -2.21 1.05
CA ASP A 892 19.13 -2.73 0.64
C ASP A 892 20.10 -1.56 0.41
N PRO A 893 21.19 -1.44 1.20
CA PRO A 893 22.18 -0.38 1.05
C PRO A 893 22.79 -0.28 -0.36
N VAL A 894 23.08 -1.40 -1.01
CA VAL A 894 23.71 -1.41 -2.35
C VAL A 894 22.71 -0.93 -3.40
N ALA A 895 21.44 -1.32 -3.28
CA ALA A 895 20.38 -0.82 -4.16
C ALA A 895 20.18 0.69 -4.02
N VAL A 896 20.23 1.23 -2.80
CA VAL A 896 20.16 2.68 -2.54
C VAL A 896 21.38 3.40 -3.12
N GLN A 897 22.59 2.89 -2.86
CA GLN A 897 23.83 3.46 -3.41
C GLN A 897 23.78 3.53 -4.95
N ARG A 898 23.23 2.51 -5.60
CA ARG A 898 23.02 2.49 -7.05
C ARG A 898 22.11 3.64 -7.51
N SER A 899 20.96 3.80 -6.85
CA SER A 899 20.04 4.87 -7.21
C SER A 899 20.65 6.26 -7.01
N LEU A 900 21.52 6.46 -6.02
CA LEU A 900 22.24 7.72 -5.83
C LEU A 900 23.24 7.97 -6.97
N VAL A 901 23.92 6.93 -7.45
CA VAL A 901 24.81 7.01 -8.61
C VAL A 901 24.03 7.30 -9.89
N ASP A 902 22.86 6.68 -10.09
CA ASP A 902 21.95 7.00 -11.20
C ASP A 902 21.56 8.50 -11.21
N ALA A 903 21.18 9.05 -10.06
CA ALA A 903 20.83 10.46 -9.91
C ALA A 903 22.01 11.43 -10.15
N LEU A 904 23.23 11.01 -9.77
CA LEU A 904 24.45 11.76 -10.09
C LEU A 904 24.70 11.75 -11.60
N ASP A 905 24.58 10.60 -12.25
CA ASP A 905 24.78 10.41 -13.69
C ASP A 905 23.82 11.31 -14.51
N GLU A 906 22.54 11.33 -14.14
CA GLU A 906 21.57 12.25 -14.72
C GLU A 906 21.96 13.72 -14.53
N SER A 907 22.46 14.08 -13.35
CA SER A 907 22.89 15.45 -13.05
C SER A 907 24.10 15.88 -13.88
N VAL A 908 24.99 14.94 -14.16
CA VAL A 908 26.15 15.12 -15.06
C VAL A 908 25.69 15.32 -16.49
N ALA A 909 24.82 14.45 -17.02
CA ALA A 909 24.26 14.59 -18.37
C ALA A 909 23.56 15.95 -18.57
N ARG A 910 22.81 16.36 -17.56
CA ARG A 910 22.18 17.69 -17.46
C ARG A 910 23.19 18.83 -17.53
N ARG A 911 24.34 18.69 -16.88
CA ARG A 911 25.42 19.70 -16.92
C ARG A 911 26.14 19.74 -18.26
N VAL A 912 26.33 18.60 -18.94
CA VAL A 912 26.88 18.55 -20.31
C VAL A 912 26.10 19.49 -21.23
N ASN A 913 24.77 19.32 -21.28
CA ASN A 913 23.90 20.20 -22.07
C ASN A 913 24.02 21.68 -21.66
N SER A 914 24.16 21.95 -20.36
CA SER A 914 24.29 23.33 -19.84
C SER A 914 25.58 24.00 -20.29
N VAL A 915 26.69 23.26 -20.29
CA VAL A 915 27.99 23.77 -20.75
C VAL A 915 27.96 23.96 -22.26
N ASP A 916 27.43 22.99 -23.01
CA ASP A 916 27.31 23.06 -24.47
C ASP A 916 26.45 24.25 -24.92
N ASN A 917 25.33 24.52 -24.25
CA ASN A 917 24.51 25.71 -24.52
C ASN A 917 25.30 27.01 -24.31
N GLY A 918 26.13 27.08 -23.27
CA GLY A 918 27.02 28.21 -23.02
C GLY A 918 28.08 28.37 -24.11
N GLU A 919 28.69 27.27 -24.56
CA GLU A 919 29.65 27.31 -25.66
C GLU A 919 29.01 27.75 -26.99
N GLN A 920 27.80 27.28 -27.27
CA GLN A 920 27.02 27.72 -28.43
C GLN A 920 26.76 29.23 -28.37
N TYR A 921 26.29 29.74 -27.22
CA TYR A 921 26.07 31.17 -27.04
C TYR A 921 27.34 31.98 -27.31
N MET A 922 28.47 31.56 -26.75
CA MET A 922 29.74 32.26 -26.93
C MET A 922 30.19 32.24 -28.40
N ALA A 923 29.96 31.13 -29.12
CA ALA A 923 30.25 31.04 -30.56
C ALA A 923 29.35 31.99 -31.39
N GLU A 924 28.08 32.11 -31.03
CA GLU A 924 27.11 33.00 -31.71
C GLU A 924 27.36 34.49 -31.43
N HIS A 925 28.06 34.83 -30.35
CA HIS A 925 28.33 36.20 -29.89
C HIS A 925 29.82 36.60 -29.99
N ASP A 926 30.55 36.01 -30.93
CA ASP A 926 31.97 36.30 -31.21
C ASP A 926 32.88 36.24 -29.95
N ASN A 927 32.56 35.35 -29.01
CA ASN A 927 33.22 35.21 -27.70
C ASN A 927 33.28 36.49 -26.86
N SER A 928 32.27 37.36 -26.99
CA SER A 928 32.14 38.55 -26.16
C SER A 928 32.08 38.17 -24.66
N PRO A 929 32.93 38.74 -23.79
CA PRO A 929 32.93 38.39 -22.37
C PRO A 929 31.60 38.73 -21.70
N ILE A 930 31.05 37.76 -20.97
CA ILE A 930 29.94 37.96 -20.03
C ILE A 930 30.52 38.50 -18.71
N GLU A 931 29.99 39.63 -18.25
CA GLU A 931 30.37 40.27 -16.98
C GLU A 931 30.00 39.40 -15.77
N MET A 932 30.88 39.32 -14.78
CA MET A 932 30.67 38.53 -13.57
C MET A 932 30.04 39.38 -12.44
N PRO A 933 28.86 39.01 -11.93
CA PRO A 933 28.24 39.66 -10.77
C PRO A 933 29.09 39.55 -9.50
N THR A 934 29.00 40.52 -8.59
CA THR A 934 29.85 40.58 -7.38
C THR A 934 29.19 39.99 -6.14
N GLY A 935 29.99 39.32 -5.29
CA GLY A 935 29.52 38.77 -4.02
C GLY A 935 28.37 37.77 -4.20
N TYR A 936 27.34 37.86 -3.36
CA TYR A 936 26.20 36.92 -3.39
C TYR A 936 25.38 36.99 -4.68
N SER A 937 25.50 38.08 -5.45
CA SER A 937 24.68 38.28 -6.64
C SER A 937 24.94 37.25 -7.73
N ILE A 938 26.08 36.53 -7.70
CA ILE A 938 26.38 35.44 -8.64
C ILE A 938 25.30 34.34 -8.70
N PHE A 939 24.46 34.23 -7.66
CA PHE A 939 23.36 33.25 -7.58
C PHE A 939 21.96 33.84 -7.86
N GLU A 940 21.86 35.14 -8.15
CA GLU A 940 20.58 35.87 -8.12
C GLU A 940 20.40 36.85 -9.29
N THR A 941 21.19 36.70 -10.35
CA THR A 941 21.16 37.63 -11.49
C THR A 941 20.15 37.21 -12.56
N ALA A 942 20.00 38.04 -13.58
CA ALA A 942 19.25 37.73 -14.79
C ALA A 942 20.10 38.06 -16.02
N GLY A 943 19.74 37.48 -17.16
CA GLY A 943 20.44 37.65 -18.43
C GLY A 943 21.60 36.66 -18.61
N PRO A 944 22.57 36.94 -19.50
CA PRO A 944 23.54 35.94 -19.97
C PRO A 944 24.35 35.23 -18.88
N TRP A 945 24.63 35.89 -17.76
CA TRP A 945 25.26 35.22 -16.62
C TRP A 945 24.36 34.13 -16.05
N GLU A 946 23.10 34.43 -15.75
CA GLU A 946 22.15 33.45 -15.22
C GLU A 946 21.86 32.32 -16.23
N ASP A 947 21.79 32.66 -17.51
CA ASP A 947 21.44 31.70 -18.57
C ASP A 947 22.57 30.70 -18.86
N PHE A 948 23.84 31.11 -18.74
CA PHE A 948 24.99 30.32 -19.20
C PHE A 948 26.05 30.02 -18.12
N SER A 949 26.08 30.79 -17.02
CA SER A 949 26.80 30.41 -15.80
C SER A 949 25.92 29.48 -14.98
N THR A 950 26.54 28.50 -14.33
CA THR A 950 25.81 27.43 -13.64
C THR A 950 26.10 27.35 -12.14
N PRO A 951 26.42 28.44 -11.40
CA PRO A 951 26.93 28.35 -10.02
C PRO A 951 25.97 27.61 -9.09
N SER A 952 24.67 27.87 -9.19
CA SER A 952 23.64 27.14 -8.45
C SER A 952 23.62 25.64 -8.76
N ARG A 953 23.79 25.27 -10.03
CA ARG A 953 23.75 23.89 -10.53
C ARG A 953 25.04 23.14 -10.21
N ASP A 954 26.19 23.80 -10.33
CA ASP A 954 27.51 23.27 -9.97
C ASP A 954 27.62 23.02 -8.47
N MET A 955 27.10 23.93 -7.64
CA MET A 955 27.03 23.67 -6.19
C MET A 955 26.15 22.45 -5.89
N ARG A 956 25.02 22.27 -6.59
CA ARG A 956 24.19 21.07 -6.45
C ARG A 956 24.90 19.81 -6.95
N LEU A 957 25.66 19.88 -8.05
CA LEU A 957 26.47 18.76 -8.54
C LEU A 957 27.50 18.33 -7.49
N LEU A 958 28.20 19.30 -6.89
CA LEU A 958 29.15 19.04 -5.81
C LEU A 958 28.47 18.37 -4.59
N ILE A 959 27.29 18.84 -4.20
CA ILE A 959 26.48 18.19 -3.14
C ILE A 959 26.08 16.76 -3.54
N SER A 960 25.78 16.53 -4.82
CA SER A 960 25.42 15.21 -5.35
C SER A 960 26.59 14.25 -5.23
N ILE A 961 27.80 14.72 -5.60
CA ILE A 961 29.05 13.97 -5.43
C ILE A 961 29.26 13.63 -3.95
N ASP A 962 29.19 14.61 -3.06
CA ASP A 962 29.36 14.38 -1.61
C ASP A 962 28.32 13.38 -1.08
N THR A 963 27.06 13.47 -1.53
CA THR A 963 25.98 12.56 -1.12
C THR A 963 26.26 11.12 -1.54
N VAL A 964 26.73 10.92 -2.77
CA VAL A 964 27.11 9.59 -3.29
C VAL A 964 28.28 9.02 -2.49
N LEU A 965 29.32 9.82 -2.22
CA LEU A 965 30.53 9.39 -1.52
C LEU A 965 30.32 9.15 -0.02
N GLN A 966 29.38 9.87 0.60
CA GLN A 966 29.14 9.80 2.04
C GLN A 966 28.01 8.84 2.42
N PHE A 967 27.33 8.21 1.45
CA PHE A 967 26.17 7.35 1.74
C PHE A 967 26.51 6.20 2.71
N ALA A 968 27.69 5.60 2.59
CA ALA A 968 28.13 4.56 3.53
C ALA A 968 28.16 5.03 5.01
N GLN A 969 28.40 6.32 5.25
CA GLN A 969 28.29 6.90 6.60
C GLN A 969 26.84 7.01 7.08
N SER A 970 25.87 7.22 6.18
CA SER A 970 24.44 7.16 6.52
C SER A 970 24.03 5.75 6.93
N VAL A 971 24.56 4.71 6.25
CA VAL A 971 24.37 3.30 6.65
C VAL A 971 24.91 3.06 8.05
N ARG A 972 26.12 3.54 8.35
CA ARG A 972 26.75 3.42 9.67
C ARG A 972 25.99 4.18 10.77
N ARG A 973 25.46 5.37 10.45
CA ARG A 973 24.75 6.24 11.42
C ARG A 973 23.33 5.76 11.73
N ALA A 974 22.66 5.14 10.76
CA ALA A 974 21.27 4.68 10.88
C ALA A 974 21.09 3.22 10.41
N PRO A 975 21.80 2.24 11.01
CA PRO A 975 21.79 0.84 10.57
C PRO A 975 20.39 0.20 10.59
N GLN A 976 19.52 0.65 11.49
CA GLN A 976 18.13 0.21 11.59
C GLN A 976 17.32 0.49 10.31
N ARG A 977 17.64 1.54 9.53
CA ARG A 977 16.97 1.84 8.24
C ARG A 977 17.28 0.80 7.17
N PHE A 978 18.33 0.03 7.38
CA PHE A 978 18.79 -1.02 6.48
C PHE A 978 18.60 -2.41 7.10
N GLY A 979 17.91 -2.48 8.26
CA GLY A 979 17.66 -3.73 8.95
C GLY A 979 18.93 -4.44 9.39
N LEU A 980 20.01 -3.69 9.69
CA LEU A 980 21.30 -4.24 10.08
C LEU A 980 21.40 -4.35 11.61
N GLU A 981 21.93 -5.48 12.09
CA GLU A 981 22.39 -5.57 13.47
C GLU A 981 23.80 -4.98 13.59
N GLU A 982 24.25 -4.67 14.80
CA GLU A 982 25.56 -4.06 15.05
C GLU A 982 26.72 -4.87 14.42
N ALA A 983 26.61 -6.20 14.39
CA ALA A 983 27.60 -7.09 13.80
C ALA A 983 27.68 -7.02 12.26
N ASP A 984 26.59 -6.59 11.60
CA ASP A 984 26.48 -6.58 10.14
C ASP A 984 26.91 -5.24 9.52
N VAL A 985 27.00 -4.17 10.33
CA VAL A 985 27.20 -2.79 9.83
C VAL A 985 28.49 -2.65 9.03
N GLU A 986 29.64 -2.98 9.61
CA GLU A 986 30.94 -2.75 8.95
C GLU A 986 31.16 -3.64 7.71
N PRO A 987 30.80 -4.93 7.70
CA PRO A 987 30.81 -5.75 6.48
C PRO A 987 30.00 -5.14 5.34
N ILE A 988 28.77 -4.69 5.62
CA ILE A 988 27.87 -4.11 4.61
C ILE A 988 28.36 -2.73 4.15
N VAL A 989 28.93 -1.93 5.04
CA VAL A 989 29.55 -0.66 4.66
C VAL A 989 30.73 -0.90 3.70
N ALA A 990 31.59 -1.87 3.98
CA ALA A 990 32.70 -2.22 3.09
C ALA A 990 32.21 -2.72 1.71
N GLU A 991 31.10 -3.47 1.68
CA GLU A 991 30.45 -3.90 0.43
C GLU A 991 29.95 -2.70 -0.38
N VAL A 992 29.25 -1.76 0.25
CA VAL A 992 28.74 -0.54 -0.40
C VAL A 992 29.87 0.32 -0.96
N GLU A 993 30.93 0.54 -0.18
CA GLU A 993 32.11 1.31 -0.61
C GLU A 993 32.83 0.61 -1.78
N GLY A 994 32.98 -0.71 -1.72
CA GLY A 994 33.57 -1.53 -2.78
C GLY A 994 32.74 -1.49 -4.07
N TRP A 995 31.41 -1.59 -3.95
CA TRP A 995 30.49 -1.46 -5.09
C TRP A 995 30.57 -0.07 -5.73
N LEU A 996 30.54 0.99 -4.91
CA LEU A 996 30.62 2.37 -5.37
C LEU A 996 31.92 2.63 -6.16
N ALA A 997 33.06 2.22 -5.61
CA ALA A 997 34.36 2.39 -6.27
C ALA A 997 34.40 1.69 -7.64
N ALA A 998 33.84 0.48 -7.74
CA ALA A 998 33.75 -0.24 -9.00
C ALA A 998 32.80 0.43 -10.01
N GLU A 999 31.70 1.02 -9.54
CA GLU A 999 30.69 1.63 -10.41
C GLU A 999 31.12 3.00 -10.96
N LEU A 1000 31.76 3.84 -10.13
CA LEU A 1000 32.27 5.16 -10.55
C LEU A 1000 33.27 5.07 -11.69
N GLY A 1001 34.11 4.03 -11.71
CA GLY A 1001 35.07 3.78 -12.78
C GLY A 1001 34.46 3.22 -14.07
N LYS A 1002 33.22 2.71 -14.04
CA LYS A 1002 32.53 2.13 -15.21
C LYS A 1002 31.68 3.14 -15.96
N ARG A 1003 30.98 4.01 -15.24
CA ARG A 1003 30.05 4.98 -15.85
C ARG A 1003 30.81 6.12 -16.48
N THR A 1004 30.45 6.45 -17.72
CA THR A 1004 31.13 7.46 -18.50
C THR A 1004 30.17 8.46 -19.11
N PHE A 1005 30.65 9.68 -19.29
CA PHE A 1005 29.98 10.73 -20.04
C PHE A 1005 30.98 11.41 -20.97
N THR A 1006 30.48 12.09 -22.00
CA THR A 1006 31.32 12.77 -22.99
C THR A 1006 30.90 14.23 -23.09
N TYR A 1007 31.88 15.13 -23.14
CA TYR A 1007 31.66 16.54 -23.48
C TYR A 1007 32.59 16.95 -24.63
N THR A 1008 32.31 18.08 -25.27
CA THR A 1008 33.06 18.55 -26.45
C THR A 1008 34.16 19.53 -26.02
N LEU A 1009 35.41 19.25 -26.43
CA LEU A 1009 36.54 20.16 -26.23
C LEU A 1009 36.42 21.39 -27.15
N SER A 1010 37.12 22.48 -26.82
CA SER A 1010 37.09 23.73 -27.59
C SER A 1010 37.55 23.58 -29.04
N ASN A 1011 38.35 22.55 -29.36
CA ASN A 1011 38.76 22.22 -30.72
C ASN A 1011 37.74 21.33 -31.48
N GLY A 1012 36.57 21.06 -30.89
CA GLY A 1012 35.51 20.24 -31.45
C GLY A 1012 35.69 18.72 -31.25
N THR A 1013 36.77 18.27 -30.61
CA THR A 1013 36.98 16.84 -30.36
C THR A 1013 36.24 16.37 -29.11
N PRO A 1014 35.61 15.19 -29.11
CA PRO A 1014 34.93 14.67 -27.93
C PRO A 1014 35.94 14.19 -26.87
N LYS A 1015 35.67 14.48 -25.61
CA LYS A 1015 36.41 13.97 -24.44
C LYS A 1015 35.48 13.16 -23.55
N THR A 1016 35.81 11.88 -23.38
CA THR A 1016 35.11 10.98 -22.45
C THR A 1016 35.79 10.99 -21.10
N LEU A 1017 34.99 11.08 -20.04
CA LEU A 1017 35.37 11.00 -18.63
C LEU A 1017 34.53 9.92 -17.93
N THR A 1018 35.08 9.33 -16.89
CA THR A 1018 34.33 8.51 -15.94
C THR A 1018 33.70 9.36 -14.84
N LEU A 1019 32.74 8.82 -14.08
CA LEU A 1019 32.28 9.48 -12.85
C LEU A 1019 33.40 9.55 -11.79
N GLN A 1020 34.34 8.60 -11.80
CA GLN A 1020 35.55 8.67 -10.96
C GLN A 1020 36.40 9.90 -11.31
N ASP A 1021 36.64 10.18 -12.61
CA ASP A 1021 37.36 11.38 -13.04
C ASP A 1021 36.63 12.65 -12.57
N LEU A 1022 35.30 12.67 -12.61
CA LEU A 1022 34.50 13.80 -12.11
C LEU A 1022 34.73 14.02 -10.61
N VAL A 1023 34.68 12.93 -9.81
CA VAL A 1023 34.91 12.96 -8.37
C VAL A 1023 36.30 13.53 -8.07
N GLU A 1024 37.34 13.06 -8.77
CA GLU A 1024 38.72 13.55 -8.60
C GLU A 1024 38.87 15.03 -8.97
N ARG A 1025 38.04 15.53 -9.89
CA ARG A 1025 38.01 16.93 -10.31
C ARG A 1025 37.12 17.84 -9.44
N SER A 1026 36.46 17.33 -8.40
CA SER A 1026 35.50 18.09 -7.58
C SER A 1026 36.06 19.41 -7.04
N ALA A 1027 37.32 19.43 -6.59
CA ALA A 1027 37.95 20.65 -6.08
C ALA A 1027 38.13 21.73 -7.17
N ALA A 1028 38.34 21.33 -8.44
CA ALA A 1028 38.40 22.27 -9.56
C ALA A 1028 37.00 22.77 -9.95
N LEU A 1029 35.97 21.91 -9.81
CA LEU A 1029 34.57 22.28 -10.09
C LEU A 1029 34.04 23.39 -9.19
N GLU A 1030 34.65 23.63 -8.03
CA GLU A 1030 34.34 24.76 -7.14
C GLU A 1030 34.49 26.14 -7.80
N MET A 1031 35.19 26.24 -8.94
CA MET A 1031 35.35 27.47 -9.73
C MET A 1031 35.06 27.28 -11.22
N ALA A 1032 34.46 26.15 -11.63
CA ALA A 1032 34.33 25.77 -13.04
C ALA A 1032 33.01 26.21 -13.70
N TYR A 1033 32.25 27.12 -13.08
CA TYR A 1033 30.93 27.54 -13.55
C TYR A 1033 30.95 28.81 -14.43
N HIS A 1034 32.12 29.42 -14.65
CA HIS A 1034 32.24 30.69 -15.38
C HIS A 1034 32.03 30.49 -16.90
N PRO A 1035 31.11 31.20 -17.56
CA PRO A 1035 30.78 30.96 -18.97
C PRO A 1035 31.88 31.45 -19.94
N ASN A 1036 32.67 32.45 -19.55
CA ASN A 1036 33.83 32.88 -20.34
C ASN A 1036 34.98 31.87 -20.35
N ASP A 1037 35.01 30.90 -19.44
CA ASP A 1037 35.98 29.81 -19.52
C ASP A 1037 35.59 28.82 -20.62
N CYS A 1038 36.58 28.19 -21.24
CA CYS A 1038 36.38 27.09 -22.17
C CYS A 1038 35.80 25.84 -21.48
N ALA A 1039 35.21 24.95 -22.27
CA ALA A 1039 34.62 23.70 -21.76
C ALA A 1039 35.59 22.87 -20.90
N GLU A 1040 36.88 22.87 -21.22
CA GLU A 1040 37.92 22.12 -20.48
C GLU A 1040 38.08 22.62 -19.04
N VAL A 1041 38.15 23.93 -18.84
CA VAL A 1041 38.18 24.55 -17.51
C VAL A 1041 36.86 24.31 -16.80
N ARG A 1042 35.75 24.44 -17.53
CA ARG A 1042 34.42 24.18 -16.99
C ARG A 1042 34.23 22.71 -16.59
N TRP A 1043 35.06 21.78 -17.05
CA TRP A 1043 35.08 20.38 -16.59
C TRP A 1043 36.29 20.04 -15.74
N GLY A 1044 36.98 21.04 -15.19
CA GLY A 1044 38.08 20.85 -14.25
C GLY A 1044 39.27 20.09 -14.83
N ALA A 1045 39.55 20.25 -16.14
CA ALA A 1045 40.70 19.62 -16.77
C ALA A 1045 42.00 19.97 -16.01
N PRO A 1046 42.89 19.01 -15.73
CA PRO A 1046 44.14 19.30 -15.03
C PRO A 1046 45.03 20.25 -15.83
N GLU A 1047 45.63 21.22 -15.15
CA GLU A 1047 46.58 22.15 -15.80
C GLU A 1047 47.77 21.41 -16.43
N GLY A 1048 48.15 21.82 -17.64
CA GLY A 1048 49.21 21.19 -18.43
C GLY A 1048 48.85 19.87 -19.13
N SER A 1049 47.62 19.35 -18.96
CA SER A 1049 47.16 18.15 -19.67
C SER A 1049 46.96 18.40 -21.17
N GLU A 1050 46.98 17.33 -22.00
CA GLU A 1050 46.65 17.44 -23.44
C GLU A 1050 45.22 17.96 -23.67
N GLU A 1051 44.31 17.64 -22.75
CA GLU A 1051 42.96 18.18 -22.70
C GLU A 1051 42.99 19.70 -22.48
N MET A 1052 43.71 20.19 -21.48
CA MET A 1052 43.76 21.63 -21.23
C MET A 1052 44.42 22.43 -22.38
N LYS A 1053 45.30 21.80 -23.16
CA LYS A 1053 45.93 22.45 -24.33
C LYS A 1053 44.94 22.80 -25.44
N THR A 1054 43.75 22.20 -25.48
CA THR A 1054 42.74 22.52 -26.48
C THR A 1054 41.91 23.75 -26.12
N CYS A 1055 41.95 24.19 -24.85
CA CYS A 1055 41.22 25.35 -24.36
C CYS A 1055 41.56 26.63 -25.13
N LEU A 1056 40.55 27.25 -25.75
CA LEU A 1056 40.73 28.44 -26.58
C LEU A 1056 40.33 29.74 -25.87
N ARG A 1057 39.73 29.66 -24.69
CA ARG A 1057 39.11 30.80 -23.99
C ARG A 1057 39.28 30.68 -22.47
N ARG A 1058 39.57 31.79 -21.80
CA ARG A 1058 39.67 31.87 -20.33
C ARG A 1058 38.90 33.08 -19.83
N ALA A 1059 38.33 32.96 -18.62
CA ALA A 1059 37.74 34.10 -17.94
C ALA A 1059 38.80 35.19 -17.68
N PRO A 1060 38.40 36.48 -17.68
CA PRO A 1060 39.29 37.57 -17.31
C PRO A 1060 39.93 37.34 -15.93
N GLU A 1061 41.19 37.72 -15.75
CA GLU A 1061 41.95 37.51 -14.50
C GLU A 1061 41.32 38.22 -13.29
N GLU A 1062 40.56 39.29 -13.52
CA GLU A 1062 39.73 39.94 -12.50
C GLU A 1062 38.59 39.03 -12.01
N HIS A 1063 37.84 38.42 -12.93
CA HIS A 1063 36.78 37.48 -12.59
C HIS A 1063 37.32 36.23 -11.91
N HIS A 1064 38.48 35.72 -12.35
CA HIS A 1064 39.12 34.58 -11.69
C HIS A 1064 39.48 34.90 -10.23
N ARG A 1065 40.05 36.08 -9.97
CA ARG A 1065 40.31 36.54 -8.58
C ARG A 1065 39.03 36.66 -7.77
N GLN A 1066 37.95 37.13 -8.39
CA GLN A 1066 36.64 37.21 -7.77
C GLN A 1066 36.05 35.84 -7.45
N MET A 1067 36.16 34.86 -8.35
CA MET A 1067 35.79 33.46 -8.08
C MET A 1067 36.54 32.88 -6.87
N GLU A 1068 37.84 33.15 -6.74
CA GLU A 1068 38.61 32.70 -5.59
C GLU A 1068 38.05 33.26 -4.26
N THR A 1069 37.58 34.52 -4.25
CA THR A 1069 36.98 35.11 -3.03
C THR A 1069 35.68 34.44 -2.61
N VAL A 1070 34.97 33.82 -3.54
CA VAL A 1070 33.67 33.15 -3.31
C VAL A 1070 33.78 31.63 -3.27
N ARG A 1071 34.96 31.07 -3.57
CA ARG A 1071 35.22 29.63 -3.62
C ARG A 1071 34.85 28.90 -2.34
N ALA A 1072 35.05 29.53 -1.18
CA ALA A 1072 34.69 28.97 0.12
C ALA A 1072 33.20 28.56 0.19
N TRP A 1073 32.31 29.28 -0.49
CA TRP A 1073 30.88 28.94 -0.54
C TRP A 1073 30.64 27.61 -1.27
N PHE A 1074 31.39 27.37 -2.34
CA PHE A 1074 31.34 26.11 -3.06
C PHE A 1074 32.02 25.02 -2.25
N HIS A 1075 33.19 25.29 -1.66
CA HIS A 1075 33.92 24.34 -0.82
C HIS A 1075 33.06 23.81 0.34
N ASP A 1076 32.43 24.72 1.08
CA ASP A 1076 31.60 24.40 2.25
C ASP A 1076 30.17 23.97 1.88
N ARG A 1077 29.85 23.93 0.57
CA ARG A 1077 28.49 23.68 0.03
C ARG A 1077 27.43 24.63 0.61
N LYS A 1078 27.83 25.85 0.96
CA LYS A 1078 27.01 26.83 1.66
C LYS A 1078 26.97 28.15 0.89
N ARG A 1079 25.78 28.55 0.41
CA ARG A 1079 25.65 29.88 -0.20
C ARG A 1079 25.76 30.98 0.85
N PRO A 1080 26.26 32.17 0.48
CA PRO A 1080 26.35 33.28 1.40
C PRO A 1080 24.95 33.77 1.82
N PRO A 1081 24.82 34.28 3.05
CA PRO A 1081 23.67 35.10 3.41
C PRO A 1081 23.68 36.42 2.61
N ARG A 1082 22.50 36.98 2.36
CA ARG A 1082 22.33 38.32 1.76
C ARG A 1082 22.71 39.44 2.71
#